data_AF-A0ABD3UTJ7-F1
#
_entry.id   AF-A0ABD3UTJ7-F1
#
_cell.length_a   1.000
_cell.length_b   1.000
_cell.length_c   1.000
_cell.angle_alpha   90.00
_cell.angle_beta   90.00
_cell.angle_gamma   90.00
#
_symmetry.space_group_name_H-M   'P 1'
#
loop_
_entity.id
_entity.type
_entity.pdbx_description
1 polymer ?
#
loop_
_entity_poly.entity_id
_entity_poly.type
_entity_poly.pdbx_seq_one_letter_code
_entity_poly.pdbx_strand_id
1 'polypeptide(L)'
;MLKAGNWNYVTAVNTDDAYGTYGIGNLTEMAGKEGICVHTIGSLSSIETQYSYVNGLINKLIKSKRDANISVIGIIFFGRGPSGKVFLRALNENRDIQPVELIISEGMEEYRNMFASEIKLTKGAIMVHHVAKYLPSFDQYYNDAIHSFSITPIDPVDSMFIQFKTETGRLPARVDNHTRNANVFSAMDAVYTLVNAYRKAYSDKCALMSGICKQLEEISWQQKADYVRSVNVRYSDIEVHNLPHELQTASEYVGNSTELEVFAYLSNGNEMVMSGPHFSKYMSSWTPSVCKGTCYQCLITSDPYPYAYLDGDQLLLGIFSTHESSITDPFSCGRFKDFSVQGILPEVFLYALQVARQQTGVNFGAVIFNVCESASRATLIISKFMSGEIRVRKPGTDEIIDPTKVRLVIGAHFSGTTVPMTMFFMGLSLPVVSYTASTPDLDDRIDFPYFLRTVPSDVDQAKAMVQIIKSMEWEYVSVMYVDNNYGRKAQKAFIDIAKNDGICVMEPTIALSQTGDSKEDYNVLVILRDQSPEVVILFAIEARIASLVSLLYEQKKFGIQSRFIFLASEDWGKSTHILNMGGETCLGSITIALESSKSADNGFHSYITQRTPGTIKNPWFDLLWVEQFQCFLNNSFDNKYHTPCSMSDRIPEDKARDWADNQRTVHLLNAVLAIAHGLKQANDKLCPSKGFACPEYIKNITEVVGNIRNIELNSGGVKFRVFDDNGNGNVGFEIFNIKLSSTSQPNYQKVGTFGSNSLRLDKEELQFYHGSINAKCDAKLCAKCSQHKSSSPSPNPSVSSNVEFGNRGIDFAIISLLVIICILLIAKTVYDSCRMRGLSKQPSHREEFRMTDLASTSKGNNYNKATMSDTYLIPKTLYTPSHQHQVPDIPQPIPTNHSNRVKHESHIYDATTDSDAA
;
A
#
# COMPACT_ATOMS: atom_id res chain seq x y z
N MET A 1 -8.73 12.71 -27.21
CA MET A 1 -9.51 11.84 -28.13
C MET A 1 -10.90 11.53 -27.61
N LEU A 2 -11.08 10.78 -26.51
CA LEU A 2 -12.38 10.27 -26.03
C LEU A 2 -13.53 11.32 -26.05
N LYS A 3 -13.30 12.51 -25.48
CA LYS A 3 -14.20 13.69 -25.56
C LYS A 3 -14.70 13.99 -26.99
N ALA A 4 -13.81 14.00 -27.98
CA ALA A 4 -14.13 14.36 -29.37
C ALA A 4 -14.94 13.29 -30.11
N GLY A 5 -15.03 12.07 -29.56
CA GLY A 5 -15.96 11.02 -30.01
C GLY A 5 -17.26 10.98 -29.20
N ASN A 6 -17.45 11.89 -28.24
CA ASN A 6 -18.53 11.86 -27.23
C ASN A 6 -18.60 10.55 -26.42
N TRP A 7 -17.46 9.87 -26.19
CA TRP A 7 -17.40 8.64 -25.40
C TRP A 7 -17.47 8.97 -23.91
N ASN A 8 -18.38 8.32 -23.17
CA ASN A 8 -18.45 8.39 -21.71
C ASN A 8 -18.02 7.08 -21.02
N TYR A 9 -17.76 6.02 -21.80
CA TYR A 9 -17.39 4.70 -21.32
C TYR A 9 -16.30 4.10 -22.22
N VAL A 10 -15.28 3.49 -21.63
CA VAL A 10 -14.27 2.68 -22.32
C VAL A 10 -13.83 1.52 -21.45
N THR A 11 -13.33 0.47 -22.11
CA THR A 11 -12.56 -0.60 -21.47
C THR A 11 -11.07 -0.44 -21.76
N ALA A 12 -10.24 -0.83 -20.79
CA ALA A 12 -8.79 -0.77 -20.90
C ALA A 12 -8.16 -2.15 -20.72
N VAL A 13 -7.15 -2.45 -21.54
CA VAL A 13 -6.28 -3.63 -21.42
C VAL A 13 -4.83 -3.15 -21.50
N ASN A 14 -4.01 -3.50 -20.52
CA ASN A 14 -2.61 -3.09 -20.45
C ASN A 14 -1.63 -4.26 -20.57
N THR A 15 -0.33 -3.98 -20.69
CA THR A 15 0.70 -4.92 -20.24
C THR A 15 1.05 -4.70 -18.77
N ASP A 16 1.52 -5.75 -18.11
CA ASP A 16 1.91 -5.81 -16.69
C ASP A 16 3.21 -5.04 -16.35
N ASP A 17 3.84 -4.42 -17.33
CA ASP A 17 5.00 -3.57 -17.13
C ASP A 17 4.62 -2.15 -16.70
N ALA A 18 5.63 -1.37 -16.34
CA ALA A 18 5.48 0.03 -15.94
C ALA A 18 4.78 0.87 -17.04
N TYR A 19 5.09 0.62 -18.32
CA TYR A 19 4.49 1.33 -19.44
C TYR A 19 2.96 1.13 -19.49
N GLY A 20 2.49 -0.12 -19.49
CA GLY A 20 1.06 -0.40 -19.51
C GLY A 20 0.33 0.04 -18.23
N THR A 21 0.95 -0.22 -17.08
CA THR A 21 0.34 0.02 -15.76
C THR A 21 0.20 1.50 -15.44
N TYR A 22 1.28 2.30 -15.59
CA TYR A 22 1.19 3.75 -15.39
C TYR A 22 0.42 4.45 -16.51
N GLY A 23 0.48 3.93 -17.75
CA GLY A 23 -0.29 4.44 -18.88
C GLY A 23 -1.79 4.42 -18.63
N ILE A 24 -2.34 3.27 -18.21
CA ILE A 24 -3.77 3.16 -17.84
C ILE A 24 -4.09 3.90 -16.54
N GLY A 25 -3.19 3.92 -15.55
CA GLY A 25 -3.38 4.70 -14.32
C GLY A 25 -3.62 6.19 -14.60
N ASN A 26 -2.68 6.81 -15.32
CA ASN A 26 -2.76 8.22 -15.71
C ASN A 26 -4.00 8.50 -16.61
N LEU A 27 -4.27 7.61 -17.56
CA LEU A 27 -5.45 7.72 -18.42
C LEU A 27 -6.76 7.68 -17.63
N THR A 28 -6.87 6.78 -16.64
CA THR A 28 -8.04 6.65 -15.77
C THR A 28 -8.25 7.92 -14.93
N GLU A 29 -7.18 8.46 -14.35
CA GLU A 29 -7.24 9.73 -13.59
C GLU A 29 -7.67 10.91 -14.48
N MET A 30 -7.10 11.03 -15.68
CA MET A 30 -7.42 12.11 -16.62
C MET A 30 -8.82 11.97 -17.22
N ALA A 31 -9.29 10.75 -17.50
CA ALA A 31 -10.63 10.48 -18.01
C ALA A 31 -11.71 10.68 -16.93
N GLY A 32 -11.43 10.27 -15.69
CA GLY A 32 -12.35 10.42 -14.56
C GLY A 32 -12.65 11.88 -14.23
N LYS A 33 -11.63 12.76 -14.27
CA LYS A 33 -11.79 14.23 -14.15
C LYS A 33 -12.72 14.84 -15.20
N GLU A 34 -12.91 14.14 -16.31
CA GLU A 34 -13.63 14.60 -17.50
C GLU A 34 -14.98 13.86 -17.69
N GLY A 35 -15.41 13.09 -16.68
CA GLY A 35 -16.68 12.36 -16.67
C GLY A 35 -16.69 11.08 -17.52
N ILE A 36 -15.52 10.53 -17.88
CA ILE A 36 -15.38 9.37 -18.76
C ILE A 36 -14.96 8.15 -17.92
N CYS A 37 -15.82 7.13 -17.91
CA CYS A 37 -15.69 5.90 -17.14
C CYS A 37 -14.71 4.94 -17.83
N VAL A 38 -13.61 4.55 -17.15
CA VAL A 38 -12.55 3.66 -17.68
C VAL A 38 -12.53 2.35 -16.89
N HIS A 39 -12.95 1.26 -17.52
CA HIS A 39 -13.00 -0.07 -16.90
C HIS A 39 -11.80 -0.92 -17.32
N THR A 40 -10.81 -1.08 -16.44
CA THR A 40 -9.62 -1.90 -16.69
C THR A 40 -9.95 -3.38 -16.53
N ILE A 41 -9.86 -4.13 -17.63
CA ILE A 41 -10.28 -5.54 -17.73
C ILE A 41 -9.21 -6.52 -17.20
N GLY A 42 -7.95 -6.10 -17.28
CA GLY A 42 -6.78 -6.83 -16.79
C GLY A 42 -5.53 -6.56 -17.61
N SER A 43 -4.39 -6.99 -17.07
CA SER A 43 -3.08 -6.92 -17.72
C SER A 43 -2.74 -8.22 -18.46
N LEU A 44 -2.05 -8.07 -19.59
CA LEU A 44 -1.28 -9.11 -20.28
C LEU A 44 0.17 -9.12 -19.79
N SER A 45 0.83 -10.27 -19.91
CA SER A 45 2.28 -10.34 -19.76
C SER A 45 2.96 -9.45 -20.80
N SER A 46 3.94 -8.65 -20.39
CA SER A 46 4.73 -7.77 -21.26
C SER A 46 5.75 -8.52 -22.13
N ILE A 47 6.04 -9.79 -21.81
CA ILE A 47 7.10 -10.60 -22.43
C ILE A 47 6.51 -11.70 -23.33
N GLU A 48 5.65 -12.55 -22.77
CA GLU A 48 5.04 -13.69 -23.47
C GLU A 48 3.59 -13.92 -22.98
N THR A 49 2.64 -13.96 -23.91
CA THR A 49 1.19 -14.06 -23.60
C THR A 49 0.57 -15.30 -24.26
N GLN A 50 -0.05 -16.17 -23.45
CA GLN A 50 -0.75 -17.36 -23.92
C GLN A 50 -2.17 -17.05 -24.42
N TYR A 51 -2.59 -17.68 -25.53
CA TYR A 51 -3.90 -17.47 -26.16
C TYR A 51 -5.09 -17.78 -25.24
N SER A 52 -4.94 -18.78 -24.37
CA SER A 52 -5.90 -19.16 -23.32
C SER A 52 -6.22 -17.99 -22.38
N TYR A 53 -5.19 -17.27 -21.93
CA TYR A 53 -5.33 -16.12 -21.05
C TYR A 53 -5.99 -14.93 -21.77
N VAL A 54 -5.63 -14.71 -23.04
CA VAL A 54 -6.27 -13.68 -23.88
C VAL A 54 -7.77 -13.94 -24.05
N ASN A 55 -8.19 -15.16 -24.33
CA ASN A 55 -9.61 -15.52 -24.42
C ASN A 55 -10.35 -15.25 -23.10
N GLY A 56 -9.69 -15.39 -21.94
CA GLY A 56 -10.22 -14.96 -20.65
C GLY A 56 -10.53 -13.45 -20.60
N LEU A 57 -9.65 -12.60 -21.16
CA LEU A 57 -9.88 -11.15 -21.27
C LEU A 57 -10.94 -10.80 -22.33
N ILE A 58 -11.01 -11.52 -23.46
CA ILE A 58 -12.08 -11.33 -24.45
C ILE A 58 -13.45 -11.66 -23.83
N ASN A 59 -13.57 -12.72 -23.04
CA ASN A 59 -14.79 -13.05 -22.32
C ASN A 59 -15.19 -11.97 -21.31
N LYS A 60 -14.23 -11.38 -20.59
CA LYS A 60 -14.50 -10.21 -19.74
C LYS A 60 -14.93 -8.98 -20.55
N LEU A 61 -14.35 -8.73 -21.72
CA LEU A 61 -14.76 -7.65 -22.63
C LEU A 61 -16.19 -7.85 -23.14
N ILE A 62 -16.58 -9.08 -23.52
CA ILE A 62 -17.94 -9.41 -23.96
C ILE A 62 -18.94 -9.19 -22.82
N LYS A 63 -18.59 -9.63 -21.60
CA LYS A 63 -19.36 -9.32 -20.38
C LYS A 63 -19.49 -7.81 -20.19
N SER A 64 -18.37 -7.07 -20.19
CA SER A 64 -18.34 -5.62 -20.03
C SER A 64 -19.21 -4.87 -21.05
N LYS A 65 -19.25 -5.33 -22.31
CA LYS A 65 -20.11 -4.79 -23.37
C LYS A 65 -21.60 -4.97 -23.06
N ARG A 66 -21.98 -6.19 -22.66
CA ARG A 66 -23.34 -6.54 -22.26
C ARG A 66 -23.79 -5.73 -21.05
N ASP A 67 -22.94 -5.68 -20.03
CA ASP A 67 -23.21 -5.08 -18.72
C ASP A 67 -23.38 -3.55 -18.80
N ALA A 68 -22.62 -2.87 -19.67
CA ALA A 68 -22.78 -1.44 -19.94
C ALA A 68 -23.96 -1.11 -20.90
N ASN A 69 -24.63 -2.12 -21.46
CA ASN A 69 -25.71 -1.99 -22.45
C ASN A 69 -25.32 -1.14 -23.68
N ILE A 70 -24.10 -1.33 -24.16
CA ILE A 70 -23.51 -0.58 -25.30
C ILE A 70 -23.50 -1.42 -26.58
N SER A 71 -23.95 -0.83 -27.69
CA SER A 71 -23.89 -1.46 -29.02
C SER A 71 -22.46 -1.59 -29.55
N VAL A 72 -21.62 -0.60 -29.23
CA VAL A 72 -20.23 -0.47 -29.64
C VAL A 72 -19.37 -0.29 -28.39
N ILE A 73 -18.37 -1.16 -28.22
CA ILE A 73 -17.43 -1.08 -27.10
C ILE A 73 -16.15 -0.36 -27.53
N GLY A 74 -15.85 0.74 -26.83
CA GLY A 74 -14.57 1.42 -26.92
C GLY A 74 -13.50 0.65 -26.13
N ILE A 75 -12.44 0.24 -26.81
CA ILE A 75 -11.31 -0.51 -26.23
C ILE A 75 -10.06 0.36 -26.34
N ILE A 76 -9.29 0.45 -25.26
CA ILE A 76 -7.99 1.11 -25.22
C ILE A 76 -6.94 0.07 -24.86
N PHE A 77 -6.01 -0.18 -25.79
CA PHE A 77 -4.87 -1.07 -25.54
C PHE A 77 -3.61 -0.26 -25.23
N PHE A 78 -3.06 -0.43 -24.03
CA PHE A 78 -1.87 0.27 -23.56
C PHE A 78 -0.78 -0.74 -23.17
N GLY A 79 -0.02 -1.20 -24.16
CA GLY A 79 0.99 -2.23 -23.93
C GLY A 79 1.84 -2.58 -25.15
N ARG A 80 2.62 -3.66 -25.03
CA ARG A 80 3.66 -4.04 -25.99
C ARG A 80 3.18 -4.88 -27.17
N GLY A 81 3.88 -4.70 -28.31
CA GLY A 81 3.68 -5.38 -29.59
C GLY A 81 3.40 -6.89 -29.52
N PRO A 82 4.26 -7.72 -28.89
CA PRO A 82 4.08 -9.17 -28.86
C PRO A 82 2.72 -9.59 -28.32
N SER A 83 2.35 -9.08 -27.15
CA SER A 83 1.10 -9.44 -26.46
C SER A 83 -0.12 -8.77 -27.07
N GLY A 84 0.03 -7.54 -27.58
CA GLY A 84 -1.00 -6.87 -28.37
C GLY A 84 -1.34 -7.61 -29.66
N LYS A 85 -0.36 -8.24 -30.33
CA LYS A 85 -0.59 -9.09 -31.52
C LYS A 85 -1.49 -10.29 -31.20
N VAL A 86 -1.28 -10.93 -30.05
CA VAL A 86 -2.13 -12.03 -29.57
C VAL A 86 -3.54 -11.52 -29.22
N PHE A 87 -3.63 -10.36 -28.57
CA PHE A 87 -4.89 -9.70 -28.20
C PHE A 87 -5.75 -9.30 -29.41
N LEU A 88 -5.17 -8.61 -30.39
CA LEU A 88 -5.87 -8.19 -31.61
C LEU A 88 -6.40 -9.38 -32.40
N ARG A 89 -5.60 -10.46 -32.53
CA ARG A 89 -6.05 -11.68 -33.20
C ARG A 89 -7.26 -12.31 -32.51
N ALA A 90 -7.21 -12.48 -31.19
CA ALA A 90 -8.35 -13.01 -30.43
C ALA A 90 -9.60 -12.11 -30.53
N LEU A 91 -9.42 -10.79 -30.56
CA LEU A 91 -10.49 -9.81 -30.75
C LEU A 91 -11.09 -9.86 -32.18
N ASN A 92 -10.34 -10.34 -33.18
CA ASN A 92 -10.78 -10.52 -34.57
C ASN A 92 -11.52 -11.85 -34.77
N GLU A 93 -11.05 -12.93 -34.14
CA GLU A 93 -11.66 -14.27 -34.23
C GLU A 93 -13.01 -14.35 -33.50
N ASN A 94 -13.21 -13.56 -32.42
CA ASN A 94 -14.46 -13.53 -31.65
C ASN A 94 -15.50 -12.58 -32.26
N ARG A 95 -16.71 -13.10 -32.56
CA ARG A 95 -17.82 -12.28 -33.11
C ARG A 95 -18.62 -11.53 -32.04
N ASP A 96 -18.80 -12.11 -30.86
CA ASP A 96 -19.74 -11.60 -29.84
C ASP A 96 -19.33 -10.25 -29.24
N ILE A 97 -18.04 -9.89 -29.36
CA ILE A 97 -17.52 -8.59 -28.96
C ILE A 97 -17.81 -7.49 -29.98
N GLN A 98 -18.02 -7.85 -31.26
CA GLN A 98 -18.18 -6.93 -32.37
C GLN A 98 -19.55 -6.22 -32.34
N PRO A 99 -19.68 -5.00 -32.90
CA PRO A 99 -18.60 -4.11 -33.29
C PRO A 99 -17.78 -3.58 -32.10
N VAL A 100 -16.49 -3.32 -32.34
CA VAL A 100 -15.54 -2.66 -31.44
C VAL A 100 -14.98 -1.40 -32.10
N GLU A 101 -14.60 -0.41 -31.30
CA GLU A 101 -13.82 0.75 -31.74
C GLU A 101 -12.56 0.82 -30.87
N LEU A 102 -11.39 1.03 -31.49
CA LEU A 102 -10.11 0.67 -30.86
C LEU A 102 -9.08 1.81 -30.91
N ILE A 103 -8.56 2.15 -29.73
CA ILE A 103 -7.44 3.09 -29.55
C ILE A 103 -6.22 2.30 -29.06
N ILE A 104 -5.05 2.54 -29.66
CA ILE A 104 -3.83 1.76 -29.40
C ILE A 104 -2.68 2.70 -29.04
N SER A 105 -1.93 2.38 -27.99
CA SER A 105 -0.71 3.07 -27.59
C SER A 105 0.50 2.68 -28.45
N GLU A 106 1.48 3.57 -28.55
CA GLU A 106 2.71 3.44 -29.35
C GLU A 106 3.60 2.22 -29.12
N GLY A 107 3.57 1.53 -27.97
CA GLY A 107 4.41 0.34 -27.65
C GLY A 107 4.25 -0.89 -28.58
N MET A 108 3.50 -0.77 -29.68
CA MET A 108 3.14 -1.83 -30.63
C MET A 108 4.10 -1.90 -31.83
N GLU A 109 5.40 -2.09 -31.54
CA GLU A 109 6.59 -1.83 -32.36
C GLU A 109 6.63 -2.30 -33.85
N GLU A 110 5.74 -3.19 -34.33
CA GLU A 110 5.69 -3.69 -35.74
C GLU A 110 4.49 -3.13 -36.55
N TYR A 111 4.35 -1.80 -36.61
CA TYR A 111 3.13 -1.09 -37.03
C TYR A 111 2.55 -1.44 -38.41
N ARG A 112 3.36 -1.81 -39.42
CA ARG A 112 2.85 -2.12 -40.78
C ARG A 112 2.42 -3.58 -40.96
N ASN A 113 3.20 -4.52 -40.44
CA ASN A 113 3.00 -5.94 -40.76
C ASN A 113 1.81 -6.56 -40.00
N MET A 114 1.58 -6.13 -38.76
CA MET A 114 0.44 -6.62 -37.96
C MET A 114 -0.93 -6.23 -38.54
N PHE A 115 -1.04 -5.02 -39.08
CA PHE A 115 -2.30 -4.48 -39.60
C PHE A 115 -2.65 -5.05 -40.98
N ALA A 116 -1.62 -5.50 -41.74
CA ALA A 116 -1.78 -6.20 -43.01
C ALA A 116 -2.26 -7.66 -42.87
N SER A 117 -2.06 -8.32 -41.71
CA SER A 117 -2.59 -9.67 -41.48
C SER A 117 -4.01 -9.70 -40.91
N GLU A 118 -4.42 -8.69 -40.14
CA GLU A 118 -5.68 -8.67 -39.36
C GLU A 118 -6.74 -7.68 -39.92
N ILE A 119 -6.82 -7.60 -41.26
CA ILE A 119 -7.48 -6.53 -42.06
C ILE A 119 -8.93 -6.15 -41.64
N LYS A 120 -9.67 -7.05 -40.97
CA LYS A 120 -11.09 -6.83 -40.63
C LYS A 120 -11.31 -5.97 -39.37
N LEU A 121 -10.43 -6.07 -38.37
CA LEU A 121 -10.49 -5.21 -37.17
C LEU A 121 -10.00 -3.78 -37.43
N THR A 122 -9.06 -3.63 -38.36
CA THR A 122 -8.21 -2.44 -38.48
C THR A 122 -8.85 -1.30 -39.29
N LYS A 123 -10.15 -1.41 -39.61
CA LYS A 123 -10.89 -0.42 -40.40
C LYS A 123 -11.48 0.67 -39.49
N GLY A 124 -10.63 1.61 -39.08
CA GLY A 124 -11.04 2.78 -38.29
C GLY A 124 -10.23 3.00 -37.01
N ALA A 125 -9.43 2.02 -36.59
CA ALA A 125 -8.63 2.07 -35.37
C ALA A 125 -7.66 3.28 -35.36
N ILE A 126 -7.46 3.88 -34.19
CA ILE A 126 -6.61 5.06 -34.02
C ILE A 126 -5.42 4.70 -33.15
N MET A 127 -4.23 5.13 -33.57
CA MET A 127 -2.99 4.98 -32.82
C MET A 127 -2.50 6.34 -32.31
N VAL A 128 -2.00 6.36 -31.09
CA VAL A 128 -1.36 7.54 -30.49
C VAL A 128 0.14 7.30 -30.47
N HIS A 129 0.93 8.25 -30.99
CA HIS A 129 2.37 8.09 -31.19
C HIS A 129 3.13 9.42 -31.01
N HIS A 130 4.23 9.41 -30.28
CA HIS A 130 5.15 10.56 -30.20
C HIS A 130 5.87 10.78 -31.54
N VAL A 131 6.00 12.03 -31.99
CA VAL A 131 6.73 12.38 -33.20
C VAL A 131 7.72 13.50 -32.90
N ALA A 132 8.98 13.31 -33.30
CA ALA A 132 9.95 14.39 -33.39
C ALA A 132 9.54 15.29 -34.56
N LYS A 133 9.01 16.47 -34.24
CA LYS A 133 8.28 17.30 -35.20
C LYS A 133 9.23 17.86 -36.26
N TYR A 134 9.09 17.40 -37.51
CA TYR A 134 9.72 18.07 -38.66
C TYR A 134 9.19 19.50 -38.74
N LEU A 135 10.04 20.47 -38.40
CA LEU A 135 9.66 21.87 -38.30
C LEU A 135 9.35 22.42 -39.70
N PRO A 136 8.24 23.16 -39.93
CA PRO A 136 7.97 23.78 -41.23
C PRO A 136 9.03 24.81 -41.68
N SER A 137 9.83 25.33 -40.75
CA SER A 137 11.01 26.14 -41.07
C SER A 137 12.14 25.34 -41.72
N PHE A 138 12.17 24.01 -41.57
CA PHE A 138 13.05 23.12 -42.32
C PHE A 138 12.70 23.14 -43.80
N ASP A 139 11.42 22.97 -44.18
CA ASP A 139 10.99 23.05 -45.59
C ASP A 139 11.34 24.42 -46.20
N GLN A 140 11.13 25.52 -45.47
CA GLN A 140 11.46 26.85 -45.98
C GLN A 140 12.99 27.03 -46.14
N TYR A 141 13.78 26.68 -45.12
CA TYR A 141 15.24 26.70 -45.19
C TYR A 141 15.81 25.76 -46.27
N TYR A 142 15.18 24.60 -46.49
CA TYR A 142 15.54 23.61 -47.50
C TYR A 142 15.31 24.15 -48.92
N ASN A 143 14.17 24.80 -49.17
CA ASN A 143 13.91 25.49 -50.44
C ASN A 143 14.89 26.67 -50.67
N ASP A 144 15.12 27.51 -49.65
CA ASP A 144 16.04 28.65 -49.73
C ASP A 144 17.51 28.19 -49.96
N ALA A 145 17.94 27.12 -49.29
CA ALA A 145 19.28 26.56 -49.41
C ALA A 145 19.52 25.85 -50.76
N ILE A 146 18.55 25.08 -51.26
CA ILE A 146 18.63 24.38 -52.55
C ILE A 146 18.85 25.35 -53.72
N HIS A 147 18.31 26.57 -53.64
CA HIS A 147 18.55 27.60 -54.64
C HIS A 147 19.95 28.25 -54.58
N SER A 148 20.77 27.90 -53.58
CA SER A 148 22.10 28.52 -53.35
C SER A 148 23.31 27.60 -53.55
N PHE A 149 23.20 26.28 -53.29
CA PHE A 149 24.33 25.35 -53.41
C PHE A 149 23.99 24.02 -54.10
N SER A 150 24.78 23.67 -55.12
CA SER A 150 24.60 22.46 -55.94
C SER A 150 25.21 21.20 -55.30
N ILE A 151 24.68 20.78 -54.15
CA ILE A 151 25.06 19.54 -53.47
C ILE A 151 23.80 18.70 -53.22
N THR A 152 23.80 17.43 -53.63
CA THR A 152 22.71 16.49 -53.36
C THR A 152 22.65 16.14 -51.87
N PRO A 153 21.47 16.12 -51.23
CA PRO A 153 21.35 15.96 -49.79
C PRO A 153 21.68 14.54 -49.32
N ILE A 154 22.12 14.44 -48.07
CA ILE A 154 22.29 13.18 -47.33
C ILE A 154 21.67 13.39 -45.94
N ASP A 155 20.86 12.44 -45.49
CA ASP A 155 20.22 12.44 -44.17
C ASP A 155 21.25 12.22 -43.05
N PRO A 156 21.06 12.71 -41.81
CA PRO A 156 21.96 12.38 -40.69
C PRO A 156 22.10 10.87 -40.45
N VAL A 157 21.01 10.10 -40.60
CA VAL A 157 21.02 8.64 -40.49
C VAL A 157 21.80 8.00 -41.64
N ASP A 158 21.61 8.49 -42.86
CA ASP A 158 22.36 8.00 -44.04
C ASP A 158 23.86 8.35 -43.94
N SER A 159 24.18 9.52 -43.37
CA SER A 159 25.56 9.99 -43.12
C SER A 159 26.27 9.08 -42.12
N MET A 160 25.61 8.73 -41.02
CA MET A 160 26.13 7.77 -40.03
C MET A 160 26.36 6.38 -40.67
N PHE A 161 25.48 5.92 -41.56
CA PHE A 161 25.67 4.64 -42.27
C PHE A 161 26.75 4.70 -43.37
N ILE A 162 26.96 5.85 -44.02
CA ILE A 162 28.08 6.08 -44.93
C ILE A 162 29.41 6.04 -44.16
N GLN A 163 29.46 6.63 -42.97
CA GLN A 163 30.64 6.58 -42.10
C GLN A 163 30.91 5.14 -41.61
N PHE A 164 29.90 4.45 -41.07
CA PHE A 164 30.00 3.04 -40.68
C PHE A 164 30.47 2.12 -41.83
N LYS A 165 30.00 2.36 -43.07
CA LYS A 165 30.49 1.68 -44.27
C LYS A 165 31.96 1.96 -44.54
N THR A 166 32.39 3.20 -44.35
CA THR A 166 33.78 3.64 -44.57
C THR A 166 34.73 3.01 -43.56
N GLU A 167 34.32 2.87 -42.31
CA GLU A 167 35.10 2.30 -41.22
C GLU A 167 35.11 0.75 -41.22
N THR A 168 33.99 0.10 -41.57
CA THR A 168 33.83 -1.37 -41.49
C THR A 168 33.89 -2.10 -42.84
N GLY A 169 33.89 -1.36 -43.95
CA GLY A 169 33.82 -1.90 -45.32
C GLY A 169 32.46 -2.52 -45.70
N ARG A 170 31.43 -2.41 -44.85
CA ARG A 170 30.11 -3.04 -45.07
C ARG A 170 28.96 -2.05 -44.89
N LEU A 171 28.00 -2.07 -45.82
CA LEU A 171 26.68 -1.49 -45.59
C LEU A 171 25.78 -2.51 -44.88
N PRO A 172 24.97 -2.11 -43.88
CA PRO A 172 23.79 -2.86 -43.47
C PRO A 172 22.86 -3.09 -44.67
N ALA A 173 22.28 -4.30 -44.76
CA ALA A 173 21.64 -4.75 -46.01
C ALA A 173 20.36 -4.00 -46.41
N ARG A 174 19.76 -3.22 -45.50
CA ARG A 174 18.69 -2.23 -45.72
C ARG A 174 18.77 -1.15 -44.65
N VAL A 175 18.65 0.11 -45.08
CA VAL A 175 18.10 1.18 -44.26
C VAL A 175 16.67 1.36 -44.74
N ASP A 176 15.69 1.14 -43.87
CA ASP A 176 14.26 1.34 -44.18
C ASP A 176 13.57 2.11 -43.04
N ASN A 177 12.25 2.28 -43.11
CA ASN A 177 11.53 3.11 -42.14
C ASN A 177 11.58 2.57 -40.69
N HIS A 178 12.01 1.33 -40.42
CA HIS A 178 12.33 0.91 -39.04
C HIS A 178 13.55 1.64 -38.47
N THR A 179 14.53 1.97 -39.32
CA THR A 179 15.77 2.66 -38.92
C THR A 179 15.54 4.15 -38.66
N ARG A 180 14.42 4.70 -39.12
CA ARG A 180 14.00 6.10 -38.95
C ARG A 180 12.76 6.21 -38.04
N ASN A 181 12.77 5.50 -36.91
CA ASN A 181 11.68 5.52 -35.94
C ASN A 181 11.97 6.46 -34.75
N ALA A 182 10.92 6.82 -34.01
CA ALA A 182 11.03 7.80 -32.92
C ALA A 182 11.79 7.28 -31.68
N ASN A 183 11.97 5.96 -31.52
CA ASN A 183 12.82 5.38 -30.48
C ASN A 183 14.31 5.66 -30.73
N VAL A 184 14.75 5.68 -31.99
CA VAL A 184 16.13 6.05 -32.36
C VAL A 184 16.40 7.52 -32.03
N PHE A 185 15.51 8.42 -32.45
CA PHE A 185 15.62 9.85 -32.11
C PHE A 185 15.55 10.10 -30.60
N SER A 186 14.62 9.46 -29.89
CA SER A 186 14.52 9.58 -28.42
C SER A 186 15.76 9.07 -27.69
N ALA A 187 16.43 8.03 -28.20
CA ALA A 187 17.70 7.55 -27.67
C ALA A 187 18.85 8.56 -27.92
N MET A 188 18.89 9.19 -29.10
CA MET A 188 19.84 10.25 -29.41
C MET A 188 19.61 11.49 -28.53
N ASP A 189 18.37 11.95 -28.38
CA ASP A 189 17.98 13.06 -27.50
C ASP A 189 18.37 12.80 -26.05
N ALA A 190 18.17 11.58 -25.55
CA ALA A 190 18.59 11.18 -24.20
C ALA A 190 20.12 11.25 -24.02
N VAL A 191 20.89 10.76 -25.01
CA VAL A 191 22.36 10.84 -25.01
C VAL A 191 22.83 12.30 -25.06
N TYR A 192 22.30 13.12 -25.97
CA TYR A 192 22.68 14.53 -26.08
C TYR A 192 22.25 15.38 -24.88
N THR A 193 21.12 15.05 -24.25
CA THR A 193 20.69 15.66 -22.98
C THR A 193 21.69 15.34 -21.87
N LEU A 194 22.09 14.06 -21.72
CA LEU A 194 23.08 13.65 -20.72
C LEU A 194 24.46 14.26 -20.98
N VAL A 195 24.93 14.32 -22.23
CA VAL A 195 26.20 14.95 -22.59
C VAL A 195 26.18 16.46 -22.31
N ASN A 196 25.10 17.16 -22.64
CA ASN A 196 24.97 18.59 -22.33
C ASN A 196 24.85 18.84 -20.82
N ALA A 197 24.10 18.00 -20.09
CA ALA A 197 24.00 18.08 -18.63
C ALA A 197 25.35 17.86 -17.95
N TYR A 198 26.13 16.88 -18.43
CA TYR A 198 27.49 16.62 -17.97
C TYR A 198 28.43 17.79 -18.28
N ARG A 199 28.39 18.32 -19.52
CA ARG A 199 29.18 19.50 -19.92
C ARG A 199 28.83 20.73 -19.07
N LYS A 200 27.56 20.96 -18.77
CA LYS A 200 27.10 22.05 -17.90
C LYS A 200 27.56 21.84 -16.45
N ALA A 201 27.36 20.64 -15.90
CA ALA A 201 27.83 20.30 -14.56
C ALA A 201 29.35 20.47 -14.44
N TYR A 202 30.11 20.05 -15.45
CA TYR A 202 31.56 20.21 -15.51
C TYR A 202 31.96 21.68 -15.62
N SER A 203 31.32 22.48 -16.47
CA SER A 203 31.56 23.94 -16.53
C SER A 203 31.31 24.60 -15.16
N ASP A 204 30.14 24.33 -14.57
CA ASP A 204 29.67 24.97 -13.34
C ASP A 204 30.38 24.49 -12.05
N LYS A 205 31.13 23.38 -12.11
CA LYS A 205 31.91 22.82 -10.97
C LYS A 205 33.42 22.82 -11.16
N CYS A 206 33.91 22.74 -12.39
CA CYS A 206 35.32 22.47 -12.69
C CYS A 206 36.03 23.63 -13.39
N ALA A 207 35.34 24.76 -13.64
CA ALA A 207 35.93 26.07 -13.95
C ALA A 207 37.09 26.04 -14.97
N LEU A 208 36.83 25.48 -16.17
CA LEU A 208 37.77 25.38 -17.30
C LEU A 208 39.05 24.55 -17.05
N MET A 209 39.10 23.71 -16.00
CA MET A 209 40.14 22.69 -15.88
C MET A 209 40.03 21.65 -17.02
N SER A 210 41.17 21.21 -17.56
CA SER A 210 41.25 20.11 -18.52
C SER A 210 41.67 18.81 -17.83
N GLY A 211 40.75 17.88 -17.60
CA GLY A 211 41.06 16.54 -17.07
C GLY A 211 39.99 15.96 -16.15
N ILE A 212 40.40 15.06 -15.24
CA ILE A 212 39.50 14.41 -14.27
C ILE A 212 39.19 15.40 -13.13
N CYS A 213 37.92 15.77 -12.97
CA CYS A 213 37.45 16.73 -11.98
C CYS A 213 36.74 16.03 -10.80
N LYS A 214 37.43 15.95 -9.65
CA LYS A 214 36.87 15.31 -8.44
C LYS A 214 35.62 15.99 -7.87
N GLN A 215 35.49 17.31 -8.06
CA GLN A 215 34.28 18.04 -7.62
C GLN A 215 33.01 17.61 -8.37
N LEU A 216 33.14 16.89 -9.49
CA LEU A 216 32.01 16.26 -10.19
C LEU A 216 31.60 14.89 -9.59
N GLU A 217 32.49 14.24 -8.86
CA GLU A 217 32.22 13.01 -8.11
C GLU A 217 31.40 13.33 -6.85
N GLU A 218 31.66 14.50 -6.25
CA GLU A 218 31.07 14.99 -5.00
C GLU A 218 29.64 15.57 -5.13
N ILE A 219 29.11 15.83 -6.34
CA ILE A 219 27.75 16.36 -6.51
C ILE A 219 26.66 15.30 -6.27
N SER A 220 25.58 15.71 -5.59
CA SER A 220 24.50 14.82 -5.18
C SER A 220 23.63 14.34 -6.34
N TRP A 221 22.89 13.24 -6.14
CA TRP A 221 21.91 12.75 -7.13
C TRP A 221 20.83 13.78 -7.48
N GLN A 222 20.41 14.61 -6.50
CA GLN A 222 19.51 15.73 -6.72
C GLN A 222 20.11 16.71 -7.75
N GLN A 223 21.35 17.14 -7.51
CA GLN A 223 22.06 18.08 -8.38
C GLN A 223 22.32 17.50 -9.78
N LYS A 224 22.62 16.20 -9.89
CA LYS A 224 22.75 15.50 -11.18
C LYS A 224 21.44 15.54 -11.98
N ALA A 225 20.31 15.25 -11.32
CA ALA A 225 18.99 15.35 -11.95
C ALA A 225 18.61 16.80 -12.31
N ASP A 226 18.97 17.77 -11.48
CA ASP A 226 18.71 19.19 -11.76
C ASP A 226 19.56 19.72 -12.93
N TYR A 227 20.80 19.25 -13.10
CA TYR A 227 21.59 19.53 -14.30
C TYR A 227 20.91 18.98 -15.56
N VAL A 228 20.41 17.73 -15.53
CA VAL A 228 19.67 17.11 -16.64
C VAL A 228 18.37 17.88 -16.97
N ARG A 229 17.66 18.38 -15.96
CA ARG A 229 16.46 19.24 -16.14
C ARG A 229 16.79 20.65 -16.66
N SER A 230 17.99 21.15 -16.39
CA SER A 230 18.39 22.53 -16.68
C SER A 230 18.92 22.76 -18.10
N VAL A 231 19.24 21.70 -18.84
CA VAL A 231 19.76 21.79 -20.20
C VAL A 231 18.64 21.61 -21.23
N ASN A 232 18.50 22.59 -22.12
CA ASN A 232 17.80 22.39 -23.38
C ASN A 232 18.81 21.84 -24.39
N VAL A 233 18.43 20.84 -25.17
CA VAL A 233 19.24 20.43 -26.32
C VAL A 233 19.09 21.49 -27.40
N ARG A 234 20.17 22.22 -27.67
CA ARG A 234 20.32 23.12 -28.82
C ARG A 234 21.63 22.78 -29.50
N TYR A 235 21.54 22.23 -30.71
CA TYR A 235 22.71 21.76 -31.47
C TYR A 235 23.63 22.91 -31.90
N SER A 236 23.12 24.14 -31.95
CA SER A 236 23.90 25.39 -32.08
C SER A 236 24.94 25.60 -30.99
N ASP A 237 24.75 25.02 -29.80
CA ASP A 237 25.55 25.31 -28.61
C ASP A 237 26.71 24.30 -28.46
N ILE A 238 26.99 23.50 -29.50
CA ILE A 238 28.01 22.43 -29.52
C ILE A 238 29.18 22.85 -30.42
N GLU A 239 30.36 23.03 -29.84
CA GLU A 239 31.60 23.27 -30.61
C GLU A 239 32.09 21.97 -31.26
N VAL A 240 31.69 21.75 -32.51
CA VAL A 240 31.89 20.51 -33.29
C VAL A 240 33.35 20.04 -33.34
N HIS A 241 34.32 20.96 -33.29
CA HIS A 241 35.73 20.70 -33.55
C HIS A 241 36.47 19.80 -32.53
N ASN A 242 35.85 19.49 -31.38
CA ASN A 242 36.45 18.66 -30.32
C ASN A 242 35.71 17.33 -30.04
N LEU A 243 34.72 16.96 -30.85
CA LEU A 243 34.03 15.66 -30.71
C LEU A 243 34.76 14.54 -31.49
N PRO A 244 34.72 13.29 -30.98
CA PRO A 244 35.10 12.10 -31.76
C PRO A 244 34.37 12.03 -33.10
N HIS A 245 35.01 11.49 -34.12
CA HIS A 245 34.50 11.53 -35.50
C HIS A 245 33.16 10.79 -35.64
N GLU A 246 32.94 9.76 -34.82
CA GLU A 246 31.74 8.94 -34.73
C GLU A 246 30.50 9.70 -34.22
N LEU A 247 30.66 10.91 -33.65
CA LEU A 247 29.59 11.76 -33.16
C LEU A 247 29.34 13.02 -34.03
N GLN A 248 30.21 13.31 -34.98
CA GLN A 248 30.11 14.54 -35.78
C GLN A 248 28.93 14.49 -36.76
N THR A 249 28.71 13.35 -37.42
CA THR A 249 27.65 13.12 -38.42
C THR A 249 26.21 13.07 -37.87
N ALA A 250 26.04 13.04 -36.55
CA ALA A 250 24.75 12.91 -35.88
C ALA A 250 24.27 14.20 -35.18
N SER A 251 24.90 15.35 -35.50
CA SER A 251 24.71 16.62 -34.77
C SER A 251 23.92 17.70 -35.51
N GLU A 252 23.50 17.45 -36.76
CA GLU A 252 22.64 18.36 -37.52
C GLU A 252 21.15 17.94 -37.39
N TYR A 253 20.29 18.90 -37.03
CA TYR A 253 18.81 18.83 -37.01
C TYR A 253 18.12 17.90 -35.98
N VAL A 254 17.99 18.36 -34.73
CA VAL A 254 16.73 18.17 -33.96
C VAL A 254 16.33 19.49 -33.29
N GLY A 255 15.04 19.83 -33.32
CA GLY A 255 14.46 20.97 -32.58
C GLY A 255 13.76 20.49 -31.31
N ASN A 256 13.85 21.26 -30.23
CA ASN A 256 13.32 20.90 -28.90
C ASN A 256 11.78 20.98 -28.82
N SER A 257 11.09 20.07 -29.51
CA SER A 257 9.63 19.88 -29.45
C SER A 257 9.23 18.46 -29.89
N THR A 258 9.14 17.53 -28.93
CA THR A 258 8.36 16.30 -29.09
C THR A 258 6.88 16.63 -28.91
N GLU A 259 6.09 16.45 -29.96
CA GLU A 259 4.63 16.57 -29.89
C GLU A 259 3.99 15.19 -30.07
N LEU A 260 2.84 14.99 -29.43
CA LEU A 260 2.02 13.78 -29.60
C LEU A 260 1.15 13.95 -30.85
N GLU A 261 1.46 13.20 -31.90
CA GLU A 261 0.60 13.12 -33.09
C GLU A 261 -0.38 11.94 -32.97
N VAL A 262 -1.56 12.11 -33.56
CA VAL A 262 -2.66 11.14 -33.48
C VAL A 262 -2.96 10.63 -34.88
N PHE A 263 -2.54 9.40 -35.17
CA PHE A 263 -2.70 8.78 -36.47
C PHE A 263 -3.95 7.90 -36.51
N ALA A 264 -4.97 8.36 -37.24
CA ALA A 264 -6.13 7.55 -37.58
C ALA A 264 -5.78 6.64 -38.78
N TYR A 265 -5.83 5.32 -38.59
CA TYR A 265 -5.53 4.35 -39.64
C TYR A 265 -6.80 3.78 -40.26
N LEU A 266 -7.05 4.15 -41.53
CA LEU A 266 -8.15 3.57 -42.31
C LEU A 266 -7.65 2.40 -43.16
N SER A 267 -7.93 1.17 -42.73
CA SER A 267 -7.84 -0.01 -43.60
C SER A 267 -8.86 0.10 -44.74
N ASN A 268 -8.37 0.51 -45.91
CA ASN A 268 -9.11 0.48 -47.18
C ASN A 268 -8.97 -0.88 -47.92
N GLY A 269 -8.30 -1.85 -47.28
CA GLY A 269 -8.11 -3.21 -47.79
C GLY A 269 -6.72 -3.52 -48.34
N ASN A 270 -5.85 -2.52 -48.56
CA ASN A 270 -4.44 -2.76 -48.98
C ASN A 270 -3.43 -1.71 -48.47
N GLU A 271 -3.84 -0.51 -48.05
CA GLU A 271 -2.90 0.52 -47.58
C GLU A 271 -3.30 1.14 -46.23
N MET A 272 -2.30 1.59 -45.47
CA MET A 272 -2.49 2.45 -44.30
C MET A 272 -2.19 3.89 -44.67
N VAL A 273 -3.23 4.69 -44.88
CA VAL A 273 -3.11 6.13 -45.16
C VAL A 273 -2.91 6.89 -43.85
N MET A 274 -1.75 7.55 -43.70
CA MET A 274 -1.58 8.58 -42.67
C MET A 274 -2.49 9.77 -42.99
N SER A 275 -3.47 10.04 -42.12
CA SER A 275 -4.09 11.35 -42.07
C SER A 275 -3.34 12.23 -41.06
N GLY A 276 -3.13 13.49 -41.41
CA GLY A 276 -2.48 14.47 -40.53
C GLY A 276 -3.37 14.91 -39.35
N PRO A 277 -3.12 16.08 -38.73
CA PRO A 277 -3.69 16.46 -37.42
C PRO A 277 -5.22 16.64 -37.35
N HIS A 278 -5.97 16.36 -38.42
CA HIS A 278 -7.42 16.44 -38.50
C HIS A 278 -8.16 15.18 -37.98
N PHE A 279 -7.67 14.58 -36.88
CA PHE A 279 -8.25 13.37 -36.28
C PHE A 279 -9.75 13.52 -35.94
N SER A 280 -10.21 14.74 -35.63
CA SER A 280 -11.60 15.07 -35.32
C SER A 280 -12.59 14.65 -36.42
N LYS A 281 -12.19 14.69 -37.70
CA LYS A 281 -13.00 14.26 -38.85
C LYS A 281 -13.31 12.75 -38.84
N TYR A 282 -12.46 11.96 -38.18
CA TYR A 282 -12.64 10.51 -38.05
C TYR A 282 -13.43 10.17 -36.79
N MET A 283 -13.22 10.89 -35.68
CA MET A 283 -14.03 10.76 -34.47
C MET A 283 -15.53 11.00 -34.75
N SER A 284 -15.88 11.89 -35.68
CA SER A 284 -17.27 12.11 -36.12
C SER A 284 -17.87 11.00 -36.99
N SER A 285 -17.10 9.95 -37.34
CA SER A 285 -17.57 8.76 -38.05
C SER A 285 -17.69 7.52 -37.16
N TRP A 286 -17.08 7.56 -35.97
CA TRP A 286 -17.20 6.51 -34.96
C TRP A 286 -18.56 6.55 -34.27
N THR A 287 -19.05 5.37 -33.87
CA THR A 287 -20.23 5.30 -33.00
C THR A 287 -19.80 5.56 -31.55
N PRO A 288 -20.43 6.49 -30.81
CA PRO A 288 -20.02 6.77 -29.44
C PRO A 288 -20.17 5.57 -28.50
N SER A 289 -19.10 5.18 -27.80
CA SER A 289 -19.19 4.22 -26.70
C SER A 289 -19.73 4.95 -25.46
N VAL A 290 -21.05 4.82 -25.29
CA VAL A 290 -21.85 5.59 -24.34
C VAL A 290 -22.70 4.64 -23.50
N CYS A 291 -22.35 4.50 -22.23
CA CYS A 291 -23.15 3.77 -21.25
C CYS A 291 -24.49 4.49 -21.01
N LYS A 292 -25.57 3.71 -20.94
CA LYS A 292 -26.95 4.21 -20.78
C LYS A 292 -27.35 4.51 -19.33
N GLY A 293 -26.44 4.32 -18.37
CA GLY A 293 -26.68 4.52 -16.94
C GLY A 293 -25.47 5.13 -16.21
N THR A 294 -25.68 5.48 -14.94
CA THR A 294 -24.67 6.14 -14.09
C THR A 294 -23.57 5.19 -13.62
N CYS A 295 -22.34 5.37 -14.12
CA CYS A 295 -21.19 4.53 -13.79
C CYS A 295 -20.65 4.78 -12.36
N TYR A 296 -21.21 4.07 -11.37
CA TYR A 296 -20.86 4.29 -9.95
C TYR A 296 -19.47 3.77 -9.56
N GLN A 297 -18.93 2.75 -10.24
CA GLN A 297 -17.53 2.37 -10.04
C GLN A 297 -16.56 3.52 -10.36
N CYS A 298 -16.85 4.39 -11.34
CA CYS A 298 -16.06 5.61 -11.57
C CYS A 298 -16.42 6.80 -10.66
N LEU A 299 -17.46 6.67 -9.82
CA LEU A 299 -17.65 7.55 -8.65
C LEU A 299 -16.89 7.03 -7.41
N ILE A 300 -16.30 5.83 -7.47
CA ILE A 300 -15.47 5.22 -6.43
C ILE A 300 -13.97 5.35 -6.76
N THR A 301 -13.59 5.56 -8.03
CA THR A 301 -12.19 5.61 -8.49
C THR A 301 -11.68 7.01 -8.90
N SER A 302 -12.05 8.06 -8.17
CA SER A 302 -11.41 9.39 -8.28
C SER A 302 -10.16 9.56 -7.42
N ASP A 303 -9.96 8.69 -6.42
CA ASP A 303 -8.77 8.61 -5.57
C ASP A 303 -8.12 7.22 -5.74
N PRO A 304 -6.79 7.11 -5.94
CA PRO A 304 -6.10 5.84 -6.22
C PRO A 304 -6.03 4.86 -5.03
N TYR A 305 -6.50 5.29 -3.86
CA TYR A 305 -6.57 4.47 -2.65
C TYR A 305 -7.94 4.68 -2.01
N PRO A 306 -8.85 3.68 -2.00
CA PRO A 306 -10.18 3.86 -1.43
C PRO A 306 -10.10 4.10 0.09
N TYR A 307 -10.97 4.97 0.57
CA TYR A 307 -11.07 5.39 1.96
C TYR A 307 -12.53 5.44 2.43
N ALA A 308 -12.72 5.41 3.74
CA ALA A 308 -13.94 5.90 4.38
C ALA A 308 -13.63 7.21 5.12
N TYR A 309 -14.63 8.09 5.25
CA TYR A 309 -14.49 9.39 5.92
C TYR A 309 -15.67 9.66 6.84
N LEU A 310 -15.38 10.24 8.00
CA LEU A 310 -16.39 10.74 8.95
C LEU A 310 -15.98 12.15 9.38
N ASP A 311 -16.82 13.15 9.10
CA ASP A 311 -16.47 14.55 9.32
C ASP A 311 -16.39 14.93 10.80
N GLY A 312 -15.32 15.62 11.19
CA GLY A 312 -15.09 16.08 12.56
C GLY A 312 -13.87 17.00 12.69
N ASP A 313 -13.80 17.72 13.82
CA ASP A 313 -12.77 18.74 14.07
C ASP A 313 -11.40 18.14 14.39
N GLN A 314 -11.38 16.98 15.03
CA GLN A 314 -10.17 16.21 15.35
C GLN A 314 -10.26 14.84 14.68
N LEU A 315 -9.29 14.47 13.86
CA LEU A 315 -9.34 13.24 13.08
C LEU A 315 -8.54 12.13 13.77
N LEU A 316 -9.11 10.93 13.80
CA LEU A 316 -8.41 9.70 14.10
C LEU A 316 -8.12 8.94 12.78
N LEU A 317 -6.87 8.51 12.57
CA LEU A 317 -6.48 7.81 11.36
C LEU A 317 -6.64 6.30 11.55
N GLY A 318 -7.63 5.69 10.91
CA GLY A 318 -7.93 4.26 11.01
C GLY A 318 -7.27 3.43 9.92
N ILE A 319 -6.59 2.34 10.29
CA ILE A 319 -5.78 1.53 9.37
C ILE A 319 -6.18 0.06 9.49
N PHE A 320 -6.85 -0.47 8.47
CA PHE A 320 -7.46 -1.80 8.47
C PHE A 320 -7.01 -2.64 7.26
N SER A 321 -7.23 -3.96 7.36
CA SER A 321 -6.94 -4.93 6.30
C SER A 321 -8.21 -5.67 5.88
N THR A 322 -9.17 -4.96 5.25
CA THR A 322 -10.44 -5.56 4.80
C THR A 322 -10.25 -6.54 3.63
N HIS A 323 -9.07 -6.52 3.02
CA HIS A 323 -8.65 -7.44 1.98
C HIS A 323 -7.37 -8.19 2.43
N GLU A 324 -7.08 -9.28 1.74
CA GLU A 324 -5.79 -9.99 1.75
C GLU A 324 -4.69 -9.14 1.10
N SER A 325 -3.41 -9.46 1.33
CA SER A 325 -2.31 -8.95 0.47
C SER A 325 -2.37 -9.53 -0.95
N SER A 326 -2.03 -8.74 -1.96
CA SER A 326 -1.80 -9.29 -3.32
C SER A 326 -0.54 -10.16 -3.34
N ILE A 327 -0.61 -11.27 -4.07
CA ILE A 327 0.47 -12.25 -4.24
C ILE A 327 1.53 -11.76 -5.25
N THR A 328 1.14 -10.89 -6.19
CA THR A 328 1.98 -10.46 -7.32
C THR A 328 2.51 -9.03 -7.24
N ASP A 329 1.85 -8.15 -6.47
CA ASP A 329 2.25 -6.76 -6.28
C ASP A 329 2.08 -6.33 -4.80
N PRO A 330 3.15 -6.01 -4.06
CA PRO A 330 3.05 -5.61 -2.66
C PRO A 330 2.34 -4.27 -2.44
N PHE A 331 2.03 -3.49 -3.49
CA PHE A 331 1.25 -2.25 -3.39
C PHE A 331 -0.24 -2.45 -3.66
N SER A 332 -0.67 -3.61 -4.16
CA SER A 332 -2.05 -3.96 -4.47
C SER A 332 -2.71 -4.85 -3.40
N CYS A 333 -4.02 -5.04 -3.53
CA CYS A 333 -4.84 -5.84 -2.63
C CYS A 333 -5.21 -7.19 -3.27
N GLY A 334 -5.29 -8.24 -2.45
CA GLY A 334 -5.87 -9.52 -2.81
C GLY A 334 -7.40 -9.49 -2.70
N ARG A 335 -8.03 -10.61 -2.32
CA ARG A 335 -9.49 -10.71 -2.22
C ARG A 335 -10.03 -9.95 -1.00
N PHE A 336 -11.29 -9.56 -1.06
CA PHE A 336 -12.02 -9.08 0.11
C PHE A 336 -12.24 -10.22 1.13
N LYS A 337 -12.30 -9.89 2.43
CA LYS A 337 -12.49 -10.85 3.53
C LYS A 337 -13.94 -10.82 4.03
N ASP A 338 -14.83 -11.41 3.24
CA ASP A 338 -16.25 -11.63 3.56
C ASP A 338 -16.49 -12.58 4.76
N PHE A 339 -15.60 -13.57 4.93
CA PHE A 339 -15.67 -14.58 6.00
C PHE A 339 -15.09 -14.13 7.34
N SER A 340 -14.21 -13.12 7.38
CA SER A 340 -13.54 -12.68 8.62
C SER A 340 -14.11 -11.36 9.13
N VAL A 341 -14.13 -11.21 10.47
CA VAL A 341 -14.52 -9.94 11.15
C VAL A 341 -13.70 -8.73 10.64
N GLN A 342 -12.54 -8.95 10.04
CA GLN A 342 -11.71 -7.93 9.40
C GLN A 342 -12.48 -7.05 8.38
N GLY A 343 -13.48 -7.60 7.68
CA GLY A 343 -14.33 -6.84 6.76
C GLY A 343 -15.18 -5.78 7.46
N ILE A 344 -15.62 -6.01 8.71
CA ILE A 344 -16.53 -5.12 9.45
C ILE A 344 -15.81 -4.14 10.41
N LEU A 345 -14.53 -4.35 10.74
CA LEU A 345 -13.79 -3.48 11.67
C LEU A 345 -13.80 -1.96 11.33
N PRO A 346 -13.76 -1.51 10.06
CA PRO A 346 -13.95 -0.09 9.74
C PRO A 346 -15.30 0.47 10.21
N GLU A 347 -16.36 -0.34 10.17
CA GLU A 347 -17.71 0.05 10.62
C GLU A 347 -17.82 0.04 12.14
N VAL A 348 -17.16 -0.92 12.82
CA VAL A 348 -16.98 -0.91 14.28
C VAL A 348 -16.30 0.39 14.73
N PHE A 349 -15.25 0.84 14.03
CA PHE A 349 -14.56 2.09 14.33
C PHE A 349 -15.45 3.32 14.12
N LEU A 350 -16.20 3.38 13.02
CA LEU A 350 -17.16 4.47 12.75
C LEU A 350 -18.27 4.54 13.81
N TYR A 351 -18.79 3.38 14.25
CA TYR A 351 -19.74 3.29 15.36
C TYR A 351 -19.13 3.74 16.70
N ALA A 352 -17.95 3.23 17.04
CA ALA A 352 -17.24 3.57 18.27
C ALA A 352 -16.97 5.08 18.37
N LEU A 353 -16.72 5.74 17.24
CA LEU A 353 -16.60 7.21 17.15
C LEU A 353 -17.93 7.95 17.41
N GLN A 354 -19.07 7.39 17.01
CA GLN A 354 -20.38 7.97 17.35
C GLN A 354 -20.65 7.89 18.86
N VAL A 355 -20.36 6.74 19.48
CA VAL A 355 -20.45 6.57 20.93
C VAL A 355 -19.46 7.51 21.65
N ALA A 356 -18.22 7.62 21.16
CA ALA A 356 -17.22 8.55 21.68
C ALA A 356 -17.69 10.02 21.65
N ARG A 357 -18.31 10.48 20.55
CA ARG A 357 -18.89 11.84 20.45
C ARG A 357 -19.95 12.07 21.53
N GLN A 358 -20.86 11.11 21.72
CA GLN A 358 -21.93 11.19 22.72
C GLN A 358 -21.38 11.22 24.16
N GLN A 359 -20.36 10.42 24.46
CA GLN A 359 -19.77 10.35 25.80
C GLN A 359 -18.82 11.51 26.14
N THR A 360 -18.12 12.09 25.16
CA THR A 360 -17.09 13.13 25.40
C THR A 360 -17.51 14.55 25.07
N GLY A 361 -18.54 14.72 24.23
CA GLY A 361 -18.90 16.01 23.62
C GLY A 361 -17.91 16.52 22.56
N VAL A 362 -16.86 15.75 22.22
CA VAL A 362 -15.86 16.13 21.22
C VAL A 362 -16.21 15.53 19.86
N ASN A 363 -16.18 16.37 18.82
CA ASN A 363 -16.49 16.01 17.44
C ASN A 363 -15.33 15.24 16.76
N PHE A 364 -15.04 14.02 17.22
CA PHE A 364 -14.00 13.16 16.66
C PHE A 364 -14.41 12.58 15.29
N GLY A 365 -13.71 12.99 14.23
CA GLY A 365 -13.84 12.45 12.86
C GLY A 365 -12.83 11.34 12.56
N ALA A 366 -12.89 10.81 11.33
CA ALA A 366 -11.97 9.78 10.86
C ALA A 366 -11.60 9.92 9.38
N VAL A 367 -10.36 9.53 9.08
CA VAL A 367 -9.93 9.07 7.76
C VAL A 367 -9.56 7.60 7.91
N ILE A 368 -10.07 6.74 7.03
CA ILE A 368 -9.85 5.29 7.13
C ILE A 368 -9.25 4.78 5.83
N PHE A 369 -8.14 4.02 5.91
CA PHE A 369 -7.51 3.38 4.76
C PHE A 369 -7.48 1.85 4.88
N ASN A 370 -7.66 1.17 3.75
CA ASN A 370 -7.43 -0.26 3.62
C ASN A 370 -6.02 -0.53 3.06
N VAL A 371 -5.17 -1.11 3.92
CA VAL A 371 -3.75 -1.38 3.62
C VAL A 371 -3.48 -2.83 3.22
N CYS A 372 -4.51 -3.68 3.20
CA CYS A 372 -4.45 -5.01 2.59
C CYS A 372 -3.27 -5.86 3.10
N GLU A 373 -3.05 -5.85 4.43
CA GLU A 373 -1.96 -6.55 5.16
C GLU A 373 -0.53 -6.08 4.84
N SER A 374 -0.29 -5.48 3.69
CA SER A 374 1.02 -5.08 3.20
C SER A 374 1.56 -3.86 3.95
N ALA A 375 2.73 -4.05 4.59
CA ALA A 375 3.53 -2.97 5.14
C ALA A 375 3.97 -1.94 4.07
N SER A 376 4.25 -2.41 2.85
CA SER A 376 4.64 -1.55 1.72
C SER A 376 3.49 -0.65 1.28
N ARG A 377 2.27 -1.22 1.14
CA ARG A 377 1.06 -0.47 0.81
C ARG A 377 0.69 0.50 1.95
N ALA A 378 0.76 0.07 3.21
CA ALA A 378 0.53 0.92 4.37
C ALA A 378 1.46 2.15 4.33
N THR A 379 2.77 1.91 4.29
CA THR A 379 3.79 2.98 4.30
C THR A 379 3.61 3.93 3.11
N LEU A 380 3.31 3.42 1.92
CA LEU A 380 3.06 4.23 0.73
C LEU A 380 1.84 5.15 0.87
N ILE A 381 0.68 4.61 1.25
CA ILE A 381 -0.56 5.40 1.41
C ILE A 381 -0.39 6.46 2.50
N ILE A 382 0.15 6.05 3.65
CA ILE A 382 0.29 6.89 4.83
C ILE A 382 1.29 8.03 4.57
N SER A 383 2.48 7.73 4.03
CA SER A 383 3.49 8.77 3.77
C SER A 383 2.98 9.81 2.76
N LYS A 384 2.30 9.36 1.69
CA LYS A 384 1.70 10.26 0.70
C LYS A 384 0.48 11.05 1.20
N PHE A 385 -0.31 10.49 2.14
CA PHE A 385 -1.38 11.24 2.80
C PHE A 385 -0.82 12.30 3.75
N MET A 386 0.12 11.91 4.62
CA MET A 386 0.72 12.83 5.61
C MET A 386 1.59 13.91 4.97
N SER A 387 2.13 13.69 3.77
CA SER A 387 2.84 14.72 2.98
C SER A 387 1.92 15.67 2.20
N GLY A 388 0.62 15.35 2.08
CA GLY A 388 -0.33 16.07 1.24
C GLY A 388 -0.19 15.81 -0.27
N GLU A 389 0.53 14.74 -0.67
CA GLU A 389 0.61 14.27 -2.05
C GLU A 389 -0.74 13.65 -2.48
N ILE A 390 -1.31 12.76 -1.67
CA ILE A 390 -2.71 12.32 -1.84
C ILE A 390 -3.62 13.37 -1.19
N ARG A 391 -4.41 14.05 -2.03
CA ARG A 391 -5.37 15.08 -1.61
C ARG A 391 -6.76 14.49 -1.42
N VAL A 392 -6.89 13.61 -0.42
CA VAL A 392 -8.16 12.97 -0.03
C VAL A 392 -9.23 14.05 0.19
N ARG A 393 -10.40 13.90 -0.42
CA ARG A 393 -11.48 14.88 -0.36
C ARG A 393 -12.56 14.47 0.63
N LYS A 394 -13.26 15.45 1.21
CA LYS A 394 -14.52 15.18 1.92
C LYS A 394 -15.59 14.75 0.90
N PRO A 395 -16.21 13.56 1.02
CA PRO A 395 -17.08 13.02 -0.01
C PRO A 395 -18.27 13.93 -0.36
N GLY A 396 -18.41 14.24 -1.65
CA GLY A 396 -19.46 15.16 -2.14
C GLY A 396 -19.06 16.64 -2.15
N THR A 397 -17.78 16.96 -1.91
CA THR A 397 -17.26 18.35 -1.95
C THR A 397 -15.87 18.41 -2.60
N ASP A 398 -15.40 19.63 -2.88
CA ASP A 398 -14.01 19.92 -3.24
C ASP A 398 -13.08 20.17 -2.03
N GLU A 399 -13.57 20.07 -0.78
CA GLU A 399 -12.73 20.31 0.40
C GLU A 399 -11.71 19.16 0.58
N ILE A 400 -10.42 19.51 0.57
CA ILE A 400 -9.32 18.58 0.84
C ILE A 400 -9.19 18.40 2.36
N ILE A 401 -9.05 17.15 2.80
CA ILE A 401 -8.84 16.81 4.21
C ILE A 401 -7.42 17.20 4.61
N ASP A 402 -7.33 18.05 5.64
CA ASP A 402 -6.09 18.51 6.25
C ASP A 402 -5.45 17.42 7.15
N PRO A 403 -4.29 16.83 6.79
CA PRO A 403 -3.63 15.80 7.59
C PRO A 403 -3.17 16.30 8.96
N THR A 404 -2.98 17.62 9.14
CA THR A 404 -2.58 18.20 10.44
C THR A 404 -3.70 18.18 11.49
N LYS A 405 -4.93 17.79 11.11
CA LYS A 405 -6.03 17.49 12.02
C LYS A 405 -5.97 16.08 12.63
N VAL A 406 -5.09 15.20 12.13
CA VAL A 406 -4.87 13.89 12.75
C VAL A 406 -4.26 14.07 14.14
N ARG A 407 -4.83 13.38 15.14
CA ARG A 407 -4.35 13.42 16.53
C ARG A 407 -3.73 12.11 17.01
N LEU A 408 -4.16 10.99 16.45
CA LEU A 408 -3.76 9.65 16.83
C LEU A 408 -4.12 8.65 15.72
N VAL A 409 -3.37 7.56 15.65
CA VAL A 409 -3.55 6.46 14.69
C VAL A 409 -4.10 5.22 15.38
N ILE A 410 -5.09 4.57 14.76
CA ILE A 410 -5.66 3.29 15.23
C ILE A 410 -5.34 2.18 14.24
N GLY A 411 -4.77 1.09 14.75
CA GLY A 411 -4.28 -0.04 13.96
C GLY A 411 -2.75 -0.10 13.91
N ALA A 412 -2.14 -0.77 12.93
CA ALA A 412 -2.80 -1.66 11.96
C ALA A 412 -3.27 -2.97 12.63
N HIS A 413 -3.87 -3.86 11.84
CA HIS A 413 -4.35 -5.16 12.31
C HIS A 413 -3.19 -6.11 12.67
N PHE A 414 -2.29 -6.37 11.72
CA PHE A 414 -1.23 -7.37 11.86
C PHE A 414 0.06 -6.76 12.38
N SER A 415 0.80 -7.52 13.19
CA SER A 415 2.13 -7.17 13.69
C SER A 415 3.12 -6.78 12.57
N GLY A 416 3.14 -7.53 11.45
CA GLY A 416 4.01 -7.26 10.30
C GLY A 416 3.70 -5.94 9.57
N THR A 417 2.44 -5.50 9.57
CA THR A 417 2.06 -4.17 9.07
C THR A 417 2.35 -3.09 10.12
N THR A 418 2.06 -3.38 11.39
CA THR A 418 2.05 -2.41 12.49
C THR A 418 3.44 -1.94 12.89
N VAL A 419 4.45 -2.83 12.96
CA VAL A 419 5.82 -2.46 13.34
C VAL A 419 6.40 -1.36 12.44
N PRO A 420 6.58 -1.55 11.11
CA PRO A 420 7.18 -0.53 10.24
C PRO A 420 6.31 0.73 10.12
N MET A 421 4.99 0.58 10.15
CA MET A 421 4.04 1.69 10.18
C MET A 421 4.21 2.55 11.45
N THR A 422 4.42 1.93 12.60
CA THR A 422 4.61 2.63 13.88
C THR A 422 5.94 3.39 13.89
N MET A 423 7.02 2.82 13.33
CA MET A 423 8.31 3.51 13.18
C MET A 423 8.16 4.83 12.40
N PHE A 424 7.36 4.84 11.33
CA PHE A 424 7.04 6.07 10.58
C PHE A 424 6.31 7.11 11.46
N PHE A 425 5.30 6.70 12.22
CA PHE A 425 4.53 7.62 13.07
C PHE A 425 5.30 8.14 14.29
N MET A 426 6.23 7.36 14.86
CA MET A 426 7.13 7.85 15.91
C MET A 426 7.97 9.04 15.41
N GLY A 427 8.45 9.00 14.16
CA GLY A 427 9.15 10.12 13.52
C GLY A 427 8.29 11.39 13.34
N LEU A 428 6.96 11.25 13.32
CA LEU A 428 6.00 12.36 13.30
C LEU A 428 5.47 12.76 14.70
N SER A 429 5.93 12.10 15.77
CA SER A 429 5.36 12.19 17.12
C SER A 429 3.84 11.94 17.17
N LEU A 430 3.34 11.06 16.30
CA LEU A 430 1.93 10.63 16.30
C LEU A 430 1.79 9.32 17.10
N PRO A 431 0.94 9.28 18.13
CA PRO A 431 0.67 8.05 18.87
C PRO A 431 -0.04 7.02 18.00
N VAL A 432 0.25 5.75 18.27
CA VAL A 432 -0.36 4.60 17.57
C VAL A 432 -0.97 3.68 18.60
N VAL A 433 -2.23 3.30 18.39
CA VAL A 433 -2.95 2.34 19.25
C VAL A 433 -3.43 1.17 18.39
N SER A 434 -2.78 0.01 18.51
CA SER A 434 -3.28 -1.20 17.84
C SER A 434 -4.32 -1.91 18.71
N TYR A 435 -5.34 -2.45 18.04
CA TYR A 435 -6.41 -3.24 18.66
C TYR A 435 -6.17 -4.76 18.50
N THR A 436 -5.08 -5.19 17.84
CA THR A 436 -4.73 -6.62 17.63
C THR A 436 -3.23 -6.95 17.58
N ALA A 437 -2.32 -6.00 17.33
CA ALA A 437 -0.90 -6.33 17.12
C ALA A 437 -0.17 -6.70 18.43
N SER A 438 -0.04 -8.01 18.69
CA SER A 438 0.46 -8.61 19.93
C SER A 438 1.98 -8.87 19.99
N THR A 439 2.72 -8.65 18.89
CA THR A 439 4.16 -8.99 18.80
C THR A 439 5.01 -8.38 19.93
N PRO A 440 5.99 -9.13 20.49
CA PRO A 440 6.99 -8.62 21.42
C PRO A 440 7.87 -7.50 20.83
N ASP A 441 7.95 -7.35 19.50
CA ASP A 441 8.64 -6.21 18.87
C ASP A 441 8.08 -4.87 19.35
N LEU A 442 6.78 -4.81 19.64
CA LEU A 442 6.06 -3.60 20.08
C LEU A 442 6.08 -3.40 21.61
N ASP A 443 6.89 -4.15 22.36
CA ASP A 443 7.12 -3.92 23.80
C ASP A 443 8.29 -2.96 24.08
N ASP A 444 9.15 -2.67 23.10
CA ASP A 444 10.25 -1.72 23.29
C ASP A 444 9.71 -0.29 23.44
N ARG A 445 10.14 0.43 24.50
CA ARG A 445 9.71 1.82 24.81
C ARG A 445 10.79 2.86 24.50
N ILE A 446 11.94 2.44 24.01
CA ILE A 446 12.96 3.30 23.39
C ILE A 446 12.58 3.51 21.92
N ASP A 447 12.26 2.43 21.20
CA ASP A 447 11.85 2.49 19.78
C ASP A 447 10.37 2.89 19.61
N PHE A 448 9.48 2.49 20.53
CA PHE A 448 8.03 2.76 20.45
C PHE A 448 7.47 3.50 21.69
N PRO A 449 7.98 4.69 22.05
CA PRO A 449 7.58 5.42 23.27
C PRO A 449 6.13 5.91 23.28
N TYR A 450 5.49 6.03 22.11
CA TYR A 450 4.10 6.50 21.96
C TYR A 450 3.16 5.44 21.39
N PHE A 451 3.56 4.16 21.43
CA PHE A 451 2.71 3.04 21.08
C PHE A 451 1.95 2.52 22.30
N LEU A 452 0.66 2.22 22.10
CA LEU A 452 -0.18 1.46 23.04
C LEU A 452 -0.88 0.33 22.28
N ARG A 453 -1.40 -0.67 23.00
CA ARG A 453 -2.29 -1.69 22.44
C ARG A 453 -3.30 -2.18 23.44
N THR A 454 -4.52 -2.47 22.99
CA THR A 454 -5.58 -2.98 23.87
C THR A 454 -5.50 -4.49 24.09
N VAL A 455 -4.64 -5.20 23.33
CA VAL A 455 -4.34 -6.62 23.51
C VAL A 455 -3.06 -6.83 24.33
N PRO A 456 -2.92 -7.92 25.12
CA PRO A 456 -1.66 -8.25 25.79
C PRO A 456 -0.52 -8.53 24.80
N SER A 457 0.70 -8.68 25.32
CA SER A 457 1.85 -9.14 24.51
C SER A 457 1.80 -10.67 24.29
N ASP A 458 2.36 -11.15 23.17
CA ASP A 458 2.63 -12.59 22.99
C ASP A 458 3.55 -13.13 24.09
N VAL A 459 4.35 -12.28 24.75
CA VAL A 459 5.12 -12.66 25.95
C VAL A 459 4.21 -13.11 27.09
N ASP A 460 3.02 -12.53 27.24
CA ASP A 460 2.03 -12.93 28.24
C ASP A 460 1.20 -14.12 27.78
N GLN A 461 0.93 -14.26 26.48
CA GLN A 461 0.34 -15.47 25.92
C GLN A 461 1.27 -16.68 26.08
N ALA A 462 2.57 -16.50 25.86
CA ALA A 462 3.59 -17.51 26.07
C ALA A 462 3.66 -17.96 27.54
N LYS A 463 3.55 -17.04 28.51
CA LYS A 463 3.38 -17.39 29.94
C LYS A 463 2.10 -18.19 30.19
N ALA A 464 0.99 -17.82 29.55
CA ALA A 464 -0.27 -18.55 29.67
C ALA A 464 -0.15 -19.99 29.14
N MET A 465 0.42 -20.17 27.94
CA MET A 465 0.69 -21.49 27.36
C MET A 465 1.62 -22.33 28.25
N VAL A 466 2.72 -21.76 28.76
CA VAL A 466 3.64 -22.47 29.66
C VAL A 466 2.97 -22.85 30.99
N GLN A 467 2.13 -21.99 31.57
CA GLN A 467 1.35 -22.36 32.75
C GLN A 467 0.32 -23.47 32.45
N ILE A 468 -0.30 -23.50 31.26
CA ILE A 468 -1.18 -24.61 30.85
C ILE A 468 -0.38 -25.92 30.75
N ILE A 469 0.76 -25.91 30.06
CA ILE A 469 1.66 -27.08 29.91
C ILE A 469 2.07 -27.64 31.28
N LYS A 470 2.50 -26.77 32.21
CA LYS A 470 2.86 -27.17 33.58
C LYS A 470 1.66 -27.67 34.39
N SER A 471 0.49 -27.07 34.21
CA SER A 471 -0.77 -27.51 34.85
C SER A 471 -1.20 -28.89 34.36
N MET A 472 -0.95 -29.22 33.09
CA MET A 472 -1.19 -30.54 32.50
C MET A 472 -0.04 -31.54 32.70
N GLU A 473 1.03 -31.14 33.41
CA GLU A 473 2.27 -31.90 33.61
C GLU A 473 2.94 -32.39 32.32
N TRP A 474 2.78 -31.66 31.22
CA TRP A 474 3.41 -31.95 29.94
C TRP A 474 4.89 -31.52 29.96
N GLU A 475 5.77 -32.39 29.47
CA GLU A 475 7.23 -32.27 29.58
C GLU A 475 7.91 -32.03 28.23
N TYR A 476 7.23 -32.34 27.11
CA TYR A 476 7.71 -32.02 25.77
C TYR A 476 6.58 -31.49 24.87
N VAL A 477 6.93 -30.61 23.92
CA VAL A 477 6.02 -30.10 22.89
C VAL A 477 6.75 -29.90 21.55
N SER A 478 6.02 -29.98 20.44
CA SER A 478 6.45 -29.40 19.16
C SER A 478 5.92 -27.98 19.01
N VAL A 479 6.63 -27.11 18.30
CA VAL A 479 6.20 -25.72 18.05
C VAL A 479 6.11 -25.47 16.56
N MET A 480 4.98 -24.89 16.14
CA MET A 480 4.66 -24.49 14.78
C MET A 480 4.27 -23.00 14.75
N TYR A 481 4.75 -22.25 13.76
CA TYR A 481 4.57 -20.81 13.70
C TYR A 481 4.56 -20.26 12.27
N VAL A 482 3.88 -19.14 12.05
CA VAL A 482 3.94 -18.41 10.77
C VAL A 482 5.19 -17.52 10.70
N ASP A 483 5.90 -17.55 9.58
CA ASP A 483 7.21 -16.92 9.41
C ASP A 483 7.12 -15.39 9.13
N ASN A 484 6.54 -14.65 10.08
CA ASN A 484 6.43 -13.19 10.06
C ASN A 484 6.77 -12.58 11.45
N ASN A 485 6.62 -11.26 11.60
CA ASN A 485 6.91 -10.54 12.86
C ASN A 485 6.03 -10.95 14.06
N TYR A 486 4.91 -11.63 13.82
CA TYR A 486 4.12 -12.24 14.88
C TYR A 486 4.70 -13.61 15.23
N GLY A 487 4.54 -14.61 14.36
CA GLY A 487 4.85 -16.01 14.69
C GLY A 487 6.30 -16.25 15.10
N ARG A 488 7.31 -15.64 14.43
CA ARG A 488 8.73 -15.76 14.83
C ARG A 488 9.01 -15.26 16.25
N LYS A 489 8.34 -14.18 16.66
CA LYS A 489 8.63 -13.50 17.93
C LYS A 489 7.85 -14.15 19.07
N ALA A 490 6.60 -14.53 18.82
CA ALA A 490 5.78 -15.33 19.74
C ALA A 490 6.40 -16.71 20.00
N GLN A 491 6.82 -17.42 18.93
CA GLN A 491 7.55 -18.69 19.03
C GLN A 491 8.84 -18.53 19.88
N LYS A 492 9.64 -17.50 19.63
CA LYS A 492 10.86 -17.28 20.43
C LYS A 492 10.55 -17.03 21.90
N ALA A 493 9.60 -16.14 22.19
CA ALA A 493 9.18 -15.85 23.57
C ALA A 493 8.70 -17.12 24.29
N PHE A 494 7.88 -17.94 23.62
CA PHE A 494 7.46 -19.24 24.14
C PHE A 494 8.64 -20.17 24.41
N ILE A 495 9.57 -20.34 23.47
CA ILE A 495 10.72 -21.24 23.61
C ILE A 495 11.64 -20.82 24.75
N ASP A 496 11.91 -19.52 24.89
CA ASP A 496 12.76 -18.99 25.96
C ASP A 496 12.12 -19.24 27.35
N ILE A 497 10.80 -18.99 27.49
CA ILE A 497 10.07 -19.22 28.75
C ILE A 497 9.96 -20.73 29.04
N ALA A 498 9.59 -21.54 28.06
CA ALA A 498 9.42 -23.00 28.21
C ALA A 498 10.72 -23.68 28.64
N LYS A 499 11.87 -23.31 28.04
CA LYS A 499 13.18 -23.86 28.40
C LYS A 499 13.62 -23.45 29.81
N ASN A 500 13.30 -22.23 30.26
CA ASN A 500 13.56 -21.79 31.63
C ASN A 500 12.72 -22.57 32.65
N ASP A 501 11.49 -22.94 32.29
CA ASP A 501 10.57 -23.75 33.10
C ASP A 501 10.77 -25.27 32.96
N GLY A 502 11.83 -25.71 32.26
CA GLY A 502 12.25 -27.12 32.16
C GLY A 502 11.55 -27.95 31.08
N ILE A 503 10.70 -27.35 30.25
CA ILE A 503 9.95 -28.04 29.19
C ILE A 503 10.85 -28.26 27.97
N CYS A 504 10.84 -29.47 27.42
CA CYS A 504 11.45 -29.75 26.12
C CYS A 504 10.65 -29.12 24.98
N VAL A 505 11.35 -28.40 24.09
CA VAL A 505 10.85 -28.06 22.76
C VAL A 505 11.54 -28.94 21.74
N MET A 506 10.76 -29.63 20.91
CA MET A 506 11.25 -30.47 19.82
C MET A 506 11.75 -29.63 18.65
N GLU A 507 12.93 -29.99 18.13
CA GLU A 507 13.51 -29.39 16.93
C GLU A 507 13.49 -30.38 15.75
N PRO A 508 13.43 -29.91 14.49
CA PRO A 508 13.26 -28.51 14.10
C PRO A 508 11.85 -28.00 14.39
N THR A 509 11.73 -26.77 14.90
CA THR A 509 10.43 -26.09 14.94
C THR A 509 9.90 -25.80 13.54
N ILE A 510 8.57 -25.84 13.38
CA ILE A 510 7.90 -25.89 12.07
C ILE A 510 7.50 -24.47 11.65
N ALA A 511 8.23 -23.90 10.70
CA ALA A 511 7.86 -22.63 10.06
C ALA A 511 6.80 -22.86 8.97
N LEU A 512 5.80 -21.98 8.93
CA LEU A 512 4.77 -21.89 7.89
C LEU A 512 4.91 -20.57 7.12
N SER A 513 4.73 -20.56 5.80
CA SER A 513 4.49 -19.30 5.09
C SER A 513 3.06 -18.79 5.35
N GLN A 514 2.81 -17.52 5.01
CA GLN A 514 1.52 -16.87 5.27
C GLN A 514 0.39 -17.43 4.38
N THR A 515 0.70 -17.86 3.15
CA THR A 515 -0.26 -18.46 2.20
C THR A 515 -0.25 -19.98 2.23
N GLY A 516 0.91 -20.60 2.51
CA GLY A 516 1.16 -22.02 2.23
C GLY A 516 1.41 -22.29 0.74
N ASP A 517 1.97 -23.46 0.46
CA ASP A 517 1.89 -24.16 -0.83
C ASP A 517 1.84 -25.68 -0.60
N SER A 518 1.53 -26.47 -1.63
CA SER A 518 1.34 -27.93 -1.49
C SER A 518 2.62 -28.71 -1.15
N LYS A 519 3.80 -28.14 -1.38
CA LYS A 519 5.10 -28.70 -1.00
C LYS A 519 5.44 -28.37 0.45
N GLU A 520 5.14 -27.14 0.90
CA GLU A 520 5.20 -26.76 2.31
C GLU A 520 4.26 -27.64 3.14
N ASP A 521 2.99 -27.77 2.74
CA ASP A 521 1.97 -28.58 3.41
C ASP A 521 2.40 -30.06 3.52
N TYR A 522 2.98 -30.62 2.45
CA TYR A 522 3.55 -31.97 2.49
C TYR A 522 4.72 -32.08 3.49
N ASN A 523 5.63 -31.10 3.51
CA ASN A 523 6.75 -31.08 4.44
C ASN A 523 6.28 -30.96 5.91
N VAL A 524 5.23 -30.17 6.18
CA VAL A 524 4.61 -30.06 7.51
C VAL A 524 4.10 -31.42 7.98
N LEU A 525 3.36 -32.15 7.13
CA LEU A 525 2.88 -33.50 7.43
C LEU A 525 4.02 -34.50 7.67
N VAL A 526 5.12 -34.41 6.90
CA VAL A 526 6.32 -35.23 7.10
C VAL A 526 6.99 -34.93 8.45
N ILE A 527 7.19 -33.67 8.81
CA ILE A 527 7.84 -33.30 10.08
C ILE A 527 6.96 -33.70 11.27
N LEU A 528 5.63 -33.49 11.20
CA LEU A 528 4.70 -33.93 12.24
C LEU A 528 4.72 -35.45 12.43
N ARG A 529 4.76 -36.23 11.34
CA ARG A 529 4.90 -37.70 11.37
C ARG A 529 6.22 -38.13 12.03
N ASP A 530 7.33 -37.48 11.69
CA ASP A 530 8.67 -37.88 12.11
C ASP A 530 9.02 -37.38 13.54
N GLN A 531 8.36 -36.33 14.01
CA GLN A 531 8.38 -35.90 15.41
C GLN A 531 7.41 -36.72 16.28
N SER A 532 6.26 -37.14 15.73
CA SER A 532 5.15 -37.79 16.44
C SER A 532 4.78 -37.08 17.77
N PRO A 533 4.45 -35.78 17.74
CA PRO A 533 4.10 -35.04 18.96
C PRO A 533 2.77 -35.53 19.55
N GLU A 534 2.59 -35.29 20.85
CA GLU A 534 1.27 -35.36 21.52
C GLU A 534 0.63 -33.96 21.61
N VAL A 535 1.44 -32.90 21.67
CA VAL A 535 1.02 -31.49 21.76
C VAL A 535 1.80 -30.64 20.76
N VAL A 536 1.10 -29.83 19.97
CA VAL A 536 1.65 -28.85 19.03
C VAL A 536 1.25 -27.43 19.47
N ILE A 537 2.23 -26.62 19.84
CA ILE A 537 2.05 -25.19 20.09
C ILE A 537 1.93 -24.48 18.75
N LEU A 538 0.91 -23.64 18.56
CA LEU A 538 0.63 -23.01 17.27
C LEU A 538 0.47 -21.49 17.36
N PHE A 539 1.44 -20.76 16.77
CA PHE A 539 1.44 -19.31 16.58
C PHE A 539 1.28 -18.96 15.09
N ALA A 540 0.08 -19.09 14.55
CA ALA A 540 -0.23 -18.85 13.14
C ALA A 540 -1.43 -17.90 12.98
N ILE A 541 -1.66 -17.41 11.76
CA ILE A 541 -2.80 -16.53 11.44
C ILE A 541 -4.05 -17.32 11.04
N GLU A 542 -5.24 -16.78 11.33
CA GLU A 542 -6.57 -17.37 11.14
C GLU A 542 -6.73 -18.10 9.79
N ALA A 543 -6.33 -17.45 8.68
CA ALA A 543 -6.41 -18.01 7.33
C ALA A 543 -5.45 -19.21 7.11
N ARG A 544 -4.22 -19.16 7.64
CA ARG A 544 -3.26 -20.26 7.52
C ARG A 544 -3.62 -21.44 8.43
N ILE A 545 -4.24 -21.16 9.58
CA ILE A 545 -4.81 -22.19 10.46
C ILE A 545 -6.00 -22.89 9.78
N ALA A 546 -6.92 -22.13 9.17
CA ALA A 546 -8.03 -22.69 8.40
C ALA A 546 -7.55 -23.61 7.26
N SER A 547 -6.50 -23.19 6.54
CA SER A 547 -5.79 -24.01 5.54
C SER A 547 -5.21 -25.30 6.14
N LEU A 548 -4.51 -25.22 7.27
CA LEU A 548 -3.92 -26.39 7.94
C LEU A 548 -4.99 -27.37 8.45
N VAL A 549 -6.08 -26.87 9.06
CA VAL A 549 -7.19 -27.71 9.56
C VAL A 549 -7.91 -28.40 8.40
N SER A 550 -8.09 -27.71 7.27
CA SER A 550 -8.61 -28.31 6.04
C SER A 550 -7.70 -29.42 5.50
N LEU A 551 -6.38 -29.22 5.49
CA LEU A 551 -5.41 -30.25 5.10
C LEU A 551 -5.52 -31.50 5.99
N LEU A 552 -5.61 -31.33 7.32
CA LEU A 552 -5.79 -32.44 8.25
C LEU A 552 -7.14 -33.16 8.05
N TYR A 553 -8.18 -32.44 7.65
CA TYR A 553 -9.49 -33.01 7.36
C TYR A 553 -9.50 -33.84 6.06
N GLU A 554 -8.79 -33.41 5.02
CA GLU A 554 -8.57 -34.24 3.84
C GLU A 554 -7.76 -35.51 4.18
N GLN A 555 -6.70 -35.41 5.01
CA GLN A 555 -5.96 -36.59 5.49
C GLN A 555 -6.86 -37.58 6.24
N LYS A 556 -7.75 -37.09 7.11
CA LYS A 556 -8.71 -37.93 7.87
C LYS A 556 -9.61 -38.77 6.95
N LYS A 557 -10.03 -38.24 5.79
CA LYS A 557 -10.86 -38.98 4.80
C LYS A 557 -10.13 -40.19 4.20
N PHE A 558 -8.80 -40.16 4.15
CA PHE A 558 -7.97 -41.31 3.73
C PHE A 558 -7.56 -42.22 4.91
N GLY A 559 -8.19 -42.06 6.08
CA GLY A 559 -7.89 -42.84 7.29
C GLY A 559 -6.64 -42.37 8.06
N ILE A 560 -6.02 -41.26 7.65
CA ILE A 560 -4.83 -40.71 8.30
C ILE A 560 -5.29 -39.71 9.36
N GLN A 561 -5.51 -40.20 10.58
CA GLN A 561 -5.92 -39.37 11.72
C GLN A 561 -4.72 -38.84 12.51
N SER A 562 -4.71 -37.52 12.75
CA SER A 562 -3.77 -36.86 13.66
C SER A 562 -3.83 -37.45 15.07
N ARG A 563 -2.67 -37.67 15.68
CA ARG A 563 -2.52 -38.14 17.07
C ARG A 563 -1.81 -37.11 17.94
N PHE A 564 -2.21 -35.86 17.81
CA PHE A 564 -1.79 -34.73 18.62
C PHE A 564 -2.97 -33.77 18.85
N ILE A 565 -2.88 -32.96 19.90
CA ILE A 565 -3.73 -31.77 20.06
C ILE A 565 -2.95 -30.49 19.73
N PHE A 566 -3.66 -29.43 19.36
CA PHE A 566 -3.08 -28.08 19.36
C PHE A 566 -3.22 -27.41 20.73
N LEU A 567 -2.23 -26.59 21.09
CA LEU A 567 -2.37 -25.48 22.04
C LEU A 567 -2.12 -24.19 21.25
N ALA A 568 -3.19 -23.53 20.82
CA ALA A 568 -3.15 -22.48 19.81
C ALA A 568 -3.37 -21.06 20.35
N SER A 569 -2.82 -20.08 19.62
CA SER A 569 -2.88 -18.64 19.89
C SER A 569 -4.26 -18.00 19.65
N GLU A 570 -4.39 -16.72 19.99
CA GLU A 570 -5.61 -15.92 19.91
C GLU A 570 -6.12 -15.66 18.48
N ASP A 571 -5.25 -15.72 17.48
CA ASP A 571 -5.67 -15.66 16.07
C ASP A 571 -6.39 -16.95 15.60
N TRP A 572 -6.32 -18.04 16.37
CA TRP A 572 -7.34 -19.12 16.32
C TRP A 572 -8.55 -18.68 17.15
N GLY A 573 -8.32 -18.41 18.45
CA GLY A 573 -9.35 -17.97 19.37
C GLY A 573 -10.57 -18.88 19.39
N LYS A 574 -11.73 -18.28 19.11
CA LYS A 574 -13.05 -18.92 19.01
C LYS A 574 -13.60 -18.89 17.56
N SER A 575 -12.73 -18.92 16.54
CA SER A 575 -13.15 -18.77 15.13
C SER A 575 -14.04 -19.93 14.65
N THR A 576 -15.29 -19.62 14.33
CA THR A 576 -16.29 -20.55 13.75
C THR A 576 -15.90 -20.98 12.33
N HIS A 577 -15.20 -20.13 11.57
CA HIS A 577 -14.66 -20.49 10.26
C HIS A 577 -13.67 -21.67 10.36
N ILE A 578 -12.75 -21.66 11.33
CA ILE A 578 -11.79 -22.76 11.52
C ILE A 578 -12.49 -24.06 11.91
N LEU A 579 -13.58 -24.02 12.70
CA LEU A 579 -14.38 -25.22 12.98
C LEU A 579 -15.03 -25.78 11.71
N ASN A 580 -15.63 -24.91 10.89
CA ASN A 580 -16.31 -25.30 9.66
C ASN A 580 -15.37 -25.89 8.58
N MET A 581 -14.07 -25.54 8.61
CA MET A 581 -13.07 -26.09 7.69
C MET A 581 -12.58 -27.51 8.04
N GLY A 582 -12.93 -28.04 9.22
CA GLY A 582 -12.51 -29.39 9.64
C GLY A 582 -12.23 -29.59 11.13
N GLY A 583 -12.83 -28.79 12.02
CA GLY A 583 -12.55 -28.79 13.48
C GLY A 583 -12.77 -30.13 14.19
N GLU A 584 -13.50 -31.07 13.58
CA GLU A 584 -13.62 -32.47 13.99
C GLU A 584 -12.30 -33.28 13.93
N THR A 585 -11.25 -32.73 13.32
CA THR A 585 -9.87 -33.23 13.40
C THR A 585 -9.12 -32.73 14.63
N CYS A 586 -9.61 -31.64 15.23
CA CYS A 586 -8.94 -30.87 16.28
C CYS A 586 -9.59 -31.07 17.66
N LEU A 587 -10.49 -32.05 17.81
CA LEU A 587 -11.16 -32.37 19.07
C LEU A 587 -10.13 -32.65 20.17
N GLY A 588 -10.31 -32.02 21.33
CA GLY A 588 -9.35 -32.02 22.43
C GLY A 588 -8.27 -30.94 22.37
N SER A 589 -8.17 -30.19 21.27
CA SER A 589 -7.29 -29.02 21.22
C SER A 589 -7.73 -27.94 22.21
N ILE A 590 -6.76 -27.17 22.68
CA ILE A 590 -6.94 -26.01 23.55
C ILE A 590 -6.63 -24.76 22.72
N THR A 591 -7.49 -23.76 22.77
CA THR A 591 -7.27 -22.47 22.11
C THR A 591 -7.32 -21.35 23.15
N ILE A 592 -6.40 -20.41 23.04
CA ILE A 592 -6.42 -19.16 23.80
C ILE A 592 -7.20 -18.13 22.98
N ALA A 593 -7.98 -17.27 23.62
CA ALA A 593 -8.59 -16.08 23.02
C ALA A 593 -8.36 -14.86 23.93
N LEU A 594 -8.50 -13.65 23.42
CA LEU A 594 -8.44 -12.42 24.21
C LEU A 594 -9.70 -12.27 25.07
N GLU A 595 -9.58 -11.71 26.28
CA GLU A 595 -10.71 -11.55 27.22
C GLU A 595 -11.78 -10.58 26.71
N SER A 596 -12.85 -11.16 26.16
CA SER A 596 -13.89 -10.47 25.39
C SER A 596 -15.10 -10.00 26.20
N SER A 597 -15.23 -10.40 27.47
CA SER A 597 -16.37 -9.97 28.31
C SER A 597 -16.31 -8.50 28.77
N LYS A 598 -15.12 -7.89 28.76
CA LYS A 598 -14.88 -6.50 29.22
C LYS A 598 -15.11 -5.50 28.08
N SER A 599 -16.31 -5.42 27.54
CA SER A 599 -16.65 -4.36 26.56
C SER A 599 -17.15 -3.09 27.24
N ALA A 600 -16.64 -1.94 26.81
CA ALA A 600 -17.07 -0.62 27.27
C ALA A 600 -18.37 -0.11 26.59
N ASP A 601 -18.84 -0.81 25.55
CA ASP A 601 -20.13 -0.58 24.91
C ASP A 601 -20.66 -1.90 24.31
N ASN A 602 -21.98 -2.14 24.40
CA ASN A 602 -22.64 -3.34 23.88
C ASN A 602 -23.70 -3.03 22.80
N GLY A 603 -23.80 -1.78 22.35
CA GLY A 603 -24.81 -1.32 21.39
C GLY A 603 -24.49 -1.65 19.93
N PHE A 604 -23.25 -2.04 19.61
CA PHE A 604 -22.85 -2.36 18.23
C PHE A 604 -23.73 -3.45 17.59
N HIS A 605 -24.20 -4.43 18.37
CA HIS A 605 -25.15 -5.45 17.91
C HIS A 605 -26.46 -4.83 17.37
N SER A 606 -27.09 -3.95 18.15
CA SER A 606 -28.33 -3.24 17.77
C SER A 606 -28.10 -2.20 16.68
N TYR A 607 -26.87 -1.71 16.51
CA TYR A 607 -26.47 -0.86 15.40
C TYR A 607 -26.34 -1.65 14.09
N ILE A 608 -25.57 -2.75 14.09
CA ILE A 608 -25.21 -3.46 12.86
C ILE A 608 -26.39 -4.23 12.23
N THR A 609 -27.32 -4.72 13.06
CA THR A 609 -28.61 -5.27 12.62
C THR A 609 -29.47 -4.27 11.86
N GLN A 610 -29.37 -2.96 12.17
CA GLN A 610 -30.15 -1.89 11.52
C GLN A 610 -29.41 -1.19 10.37
N ARG A 611 -28.08 -1.34 10.28
CA ARG A 611 -27.24 -0.67 9.28
C ARG A 611 -27.54 -1.19 7.87
N THR A 612 -27.72 -0.27 6.93
CA THR A 612 -27.85 -0.54 5.48
C THR A 612 -26.86 0.30 4.67
N PRO A 613 -26.53 -0.09 3.43
CA PRO A 613 -25.59 0.63 2.54
C PRO A 613 -25.90 2.12 2.35
N GLY A 614 -24.87 2.90 2.05
CA GLY A 614 -25.00 4.33 1.71
C GLY A 614 -25.34 5.31 2.86
N THR A 615 -25.78 4.86 4.03
CA THR A 615 -26.09 5.74 5.19
C THR A 615 -24.84 6.43 5.77
N ILE A 616 -23.70 5.76 5.75
CA ILE A 616 -22.36 6.34 5.96
C ILE A 616 -21.46 5.78 4.85
N LYS A 617 -20.62 6.62 4.23
CA LYS A 617 -19.69 6.19 3.17
C LYS A 617 -18.55 5.34 3.74
N ASN A 618 -18.80 4.04 3.79
CA ASN A 618 -17.80 3.00 4.01
C ASN A 618 -17.85 2.02 2.82
N PRO A 619 -16.95 2.13 1.83
CA PRO A 619 -17.00 1.29 0.63
C PRO A 619 -16.78 -0.20 0.92
N TRP A 620 -16.22 -0.55 2.08
CA TRP A 620 -16.03 -1.94 2.50
C TRP A 620 -17.27 -2.54 3.18
N PHE A 621 -18.14 -1.69 3.77
CA PHE A 621 -19.46 -2.15 4.21
C PHE A 621 -20.35 -2.47 3.00
N ASP A 622 -20.26 -1.68 1.94
CA ASP A 622 -21.02 -1.92 0.70
C ASP A 622 -20.59 -3.24 0.03
N LEU A 623 -19.28 -3.58 0.03
CA LEU A 623 -18.78 -4.91 -0.37
C LEU A 623 -19.28 -6.04 0.56
N LEU A 624 -19.20 -5.83 1.88
CA LEU A 624 -19.69 -6.80 2.87
C LEU A 624 -21.19 -7.07 2.71
N TRP A 625 -21.98 -6.09 2.27
CA TRP A 625 -23.40 -6.27 1.96
C TRP A 625 -23.64 -7.12 0.70
N VAL A 626 -22.93 -6.80 -0.38
CA VAL A 626 -22.93 -7.57 -1.64
C VAL A 626 -22.63 -9.04 -1.37
N GLU A 627 -21.62 -9.31 -0.53
CA GLU A 627 -21.22 -10.66 -0.15
C GLU A 627 -22.19 -11.31 0.87
N GLN A 628 -22.73 -10.57 1.84
CA GLN A 628 -23.66 -11.14 2.81
C GLN A 628 -24.97 -11.63 2.16
N PHE A 629 -25.49 -10.90 1.18
CA PHE A 629 -26.80 -11.18 0.57
C PHE A 629 -26.70 -11.75 -0.84
N GLN A 630 -25.48 -12.02 -1.34
CA GLN A 630 -25.21 -12.58 -2.67
C GLN A 630 -25.95 -11.79 -3.77
N CYS A 631 -25.84 -10.46 -3.73
CA CYS A 631 -26.64 -9.50 -4.50
C CYS A 631 -25.80 -8.34 -5.04
N PHE A 632 -26.29 -7.60 -6.02
CA PHE A 632 -25.65 -6.36 -6.51
C PHE A 632 -26.34 -5.10 -5.95
N LEU A 633 -25.55 -4.11 -5.55
CA LEU A 633 -26.06 -2.78 -5.19
C LEU A 633 -26.36 -1.95 -6.44
N ASN A 634 -27.42 -1.14 -6.42
CA ASN A 634 -27.81 -0.31 -7.57
C ASN A 634 -26.65 0.58 -8.05
N ASN A 635 -26.38 0.53 -9.36
CA ASN A 635 -25.26 1.17 -10.06
C ASN A 635 -23.86 0.55 -9.82
N SER A 636 -23.73 -0.53 -9.05
CA SER A 636 -22.52 -1.38 -9.10
C SER A 636 -22.45 -2.12 -10.44
N PHE A 637 -21.23 -2.35 -10.95
CA PHE A 637 -20.98 -3.28 -12.07
C PHE A 637 -20.40 -4.62 -11.59
N ASP A 638 -20.35 -4.87 -10.27
CA ASP A 638 -19.87 -6.16 -9.76
C ASP A 638 -20.92 -7.26 -9.96
N ASN A 639 -20.95 -7.75 -11.19
CA ASN A 639 -21.75 -8.89 -11.62
C ASN A 639 -21.12 -10.23 -11.17
N LYS A 640 -20.65 -10.31 -9.92
CA LYS A 640 -20.53 -11.57 -9.17
C LYS A 640 -21.93 -12.16 -8.91
N TYR A 641 -22.94 -11.30 -8.79
CA TYR A 641 -24.33 -11.65 -8.52
C TYR A 641 -25.31 -11.05 -9.54
N HIS A 642 -26.52 -11.61 -9.63
CA HIS A 642 -27.52 -11.26 -10.64
C HIS A 642 -28.85 -10.74 -10.05
N THR A 643 -28.96 -10.68 -8.73
CA THR A 643 -30.15 -10.20 -8.02
C THR A 643 -29.85 -8.83 -7.39
N PRO A 644 -30.71 -7.80 -7.55
CA PRO A 644 -30.52 -6.53 -6.85
C PRO A 644 -30.72 -6.71 -5.34
N CYS A 645 -29.85 -6.11 -4.53
CA CYS A 645 -30.00 -6.11 -3.07
C CYS A 645 -31.27 -5.37 -2.64
N SER A 646 -32.04 -5.90 -1.68
CA SER A 646 -33.18 -5.15 -1.15
C SER A 646 -32.77 -4.29 0.05
N MET A 647 -33.24 -3.04 0.06
CA MET A 647 -33.05 -2.15 1.22
C MET A 647 -33.95 -2.53 2.42
N SER A 648 -34.82 -3.55 2.27
CA SER A 648 -35.50 -4.22 3.38
C SER A 648 -34.62 -5.20 4.14
N ASP A 649 -33.54 -5.70 3.52
CA ASP A 649 -32.71 -6.77 4.09
C ASP A 649 -31.94 -6.25 5.31
N ARG A 650 -31.68 -7.14 6.27
CA ARG A 650 -31.02 -6.81 7.55
C ARG A 650 -29.99 -7.88 7.86
N ILE A 651 -28.88 -7.49 8.48
CA ILE A 651 -27.84 -8.45 8.90
C ILE A 651 -28.49 -9.49 9.83
N PRO A 652 -28.33 -10.79 9.58
CA PRO A 652 -28.86 -11.84 10.45
C PRO A 652 -28.41 -11.68 11.91
N GLU A 653 -29.33 -11.92 12.85
CA GLU A 653 -29.15 -11.75 14.30
C GLU A 653 -27.96 -12.57 14.85
N ASP A 654 -27.75 -13.78 14.33
CA ASP A 654 -26.60 -14.63 14.62
C ASP A 654 -25.29 -14.01 14.10
N LYS A 655 -25.24 -13.55 12.84
CA LYS A 655 -24.02 -12.94 12.28
C LYS A 655 -23.71 -11.58 12.92
N ALA A 656 -24.73 -10.81 13.28
CA ALA A 656 -24.58 -9.56 14.03
C ALA A 656 -23.96 -9.80 15.42
N ARG A 657 -24.36 -10.89 16.08
CA ARG A 657 -23.84 -11.35 17.37
C ARG A 657 -22.41 -11.86 17.26
N ASP A 658 -22.11 -12.73 16.28
CA ASP A 658 -20.75 -13.20 15.99
C ASP A 658 -19.77 -12.07 15.69
N TRP A 659 -20.24 -10.95 15.10
CA TRP A 659 -19.45 -9.74 14.90
C TRP A 659 -19.32 -8.87 16.15
N ALA A 660 -20.39 -8.70 16.94
CA ALA A 660 -20.38 -7.89 18.16
C ALA A 660 -19.55 -8.53 19.29
N ASP A 661 -19.77 -9.82 19.55
CA ASP A 661 -19.12 -10.60 20.61
C ASP A 661 -17.71 -11.08 20.19
N ASN A 662 -17.21 -10.60 19.04
CA ASN A 662 -15.86 -10.90 18.56
C ASN A 662 -14.81 -10.15 19.37
N GLN A 663 -13.75 -10.86 19.78
CA GLN A 663 -12.60 -10.26 20.48
C GLN A 663 -12.06 -9.01 19.77
N ARG A 664 -11.92 -9.03 18.44
CA ARG A 664 -11.34 -7.90 17.68
C ARG A 664 -12.25 -6.68 17.69
N THR A 665 -13.57 -6.88 17.75
CA THR A 665 -14.59 -5.82 17.85
C THR A 665 -14.55 -5.16 19.23
N VAL A 666 -14.58 -5.96 20.31
CA VAL A 666 -14.50 -5.48 21.69
C VAL A 666 -13.19 -4.71 21.95
N HIS A 667 -12.06 -5.24 21.49
CA HIS A 667 -10.75 -4.59 21.64
C HIS A 667 -10.62 -3.28 20.85
N LEU A 668 -11.33 -3.14 19.73
CA LEU A 668 -11.40 -1.90 18.95
C LEU A 668 -12.36 -0.87 19.58
N LEU A 669 -13.53 -1.28 20.08
CA LEU A 669 -14.44 -0.43 20.86
C LEU A 669 -13.71 0.17 22.07
N ASN A 670 -13.04 -0.69 22.85
CA ASN A 670 -12.24 -0.28 24.01
C ASN A 670 -11.09 0.66 23.62
N ALA A 671 -10.43 0.44 22.47
CA ALA A 671 -9.38 1.33 21.98
C ALA A 671 -9.94 2.74 21.74
N VAL A 672 -10.97 2.85 20.90
CA VAL A 672 -11.54 4.13 20.46
C VAL A 672 -12.11 4.93 21.63
N LEU A 673 -12.77 4.26 22.58
CA LEU A 673 -13.33 4.93 23.75
C LEU A 673 -12.23 5.39 24.73
N ALA A 674 -11.20 4.58 25.00
CA ALA A 674 -10.08 5.00 25.83
C ALA A 674 -9.27 6.14 25.19
N ILE A 675 -9.10 6.11 23.86
CA ILE A 675 -8.55 7.21 23.07
C ILE A 675 -9.39 8.47 23.25
N ALA A 676 -10.69 8.41 22.99
CA ALA A 676 -11.55 9.59 23.00
C ALA A 676 -11.57 10.29 24.37
N HIS A 677 -11.71 9.52 25.46
CA HIS A 677 -11.65 10.04 26.82
C HIS A 677 -10.25 10.56 27.17
N GLY A 678 -9.18 9.86 26.79
CA GLY A 678 -7.80 10.25 27.09
C GLY A 678 -7.33 11.50 26.33
N LEU A 679 -7.67 11.60 25.04
CA LEU A 679 -7.44 12.80 24.22
C LEU A 679 -8.21 14.00 24.81
N LYS A 680 -9.48 13.81 25.22
CA LYS A 680 -10.26 14.85 25.90
C LYS A 680 -9.61 15.28 27.21
N GLN A 681 -9.24 14.34 28.08
CA GLN A 681 -8.62 14.63 29.37
C GLN A 681 -7.28 15.36 29.21
N ALA A 682 -6.45 14.95 28.26
CA ALA A 682 -5.21 15.65 27.93
C ALA A 682 -5.45 17.07 27.40
N ASN A 683 -6.47 17.27 26.56
CA ASN A 683 -6.89 18.59 26.08
C ASN A 683 -7.38 19.49 27.23
N ASP A 684 -8.25 18.97 28.11
CA ASP A 684 -8.79 19.71 29.25
C ASP A 684 -7.67 20.09 30.24
N LYS A 685 -6.67 19.21 30.43
CA LYS A 685 -5.52 19.44 31.32
C LYS A 685 -4.49 20.42 30.75
N LEU A 686 -4.16 20.32 29.45
CA LEU A 686 -3.11 21.12 28.82
C LEU A 686 -3.63 22.46 28.25
N CYS A 687 -4.86 22.48 27.74
CA CYS A 687 -5.40 23.56 26.91
C CYS A 687 -6.91 23.86 27.14
N PRO A 688 -7.36 24.05 28.40
CA PRO A 688 -8.78 24.17 28.77
C PRO A 688 -9.56 25.31 28.08
N SER A 689 -8.86 26.26 27.45
CA SER A 689 -9.48 27.39 26.72
C SER A 689 -8.94 27.59 25.30
N LYS A 690 -8.12 26.67 24.79
CA LYS A 690 -7.53 26.75 23.43
C LYS A 690 -7.91 25.57 22.53
N GLY A 691 -8.30 24.43 23.10
CA GLY A 691 -8.59 23.22 22.34
C GLY A 691 -7.35 22.54 21.75
N PHE A 692 -7.58 21.43 21.06
CA PHE A 692 -6.57 20.49 20.52
C PHE A 692 -5.53 21.08 19.56
N ALA A 693 -5.76 22.27 19.02
CA ALA A 693 -4.84 22.97 18.10
C ALA A 693 -3.74 23.78 18.84
N CYS A 694 -3.75 23.80 20.17
CA CYS A 694 -2.78 24.55 20.96
C CYS A 694 -1.35 23.97 20.89
N PRO A 695 -0.29 24.81 20.98
CA PRO A 695 1.09 24.34 21.04
C PRO A 695 1.40 23.42 22.22
N GLU A 696 0.74 23.60 23.35
CA GLU A 696 1.03 22.84 24.59
C GLU A 696 0.58 21.38 24.51
N TYR A 697 -0.57 21.11 23.86
CA TYR A 697 -1.05 19.75 23.57
C TYR A 697 -0.16 19.06 22.54
N ILE A 698 0.13 19.74 21.42
CA ILE A 698 0.92 19.18 20.31
C ILE A 698 2.35 18.83 20.75
N LYS A 699 2.97 19.64 21.63
CA LYS A 699 4.34 19.41 22.10
C LYS A 699 4.46 18.37 23.22
N ASN A 700 3.43 18.18 24.04
CA ASN A 700 3.51 17.33 25.23
C ASN A 700 2.90 15.94 25.00
N ILE A 701 3.35 15.26 23.93
CA ILE A 701 2.73 14.02 23.48
C ILE A 701 2.84 12.87 24.49
N THR A 702 3.90 12.85 25.31
CA THR A 702 4.05 11.92 26.44
C THR A 702 2.93 12.05 27.46
N GLU A 703 2.47 13.27 27.75
CA GLU A 703 1.31 13.51 28.62
C GLU A 703 0.01 13.08 27.92
N VAL A 704 -0.16 13.33 26.62
CA VAL A 704 -1.34 12.86 25.86
C VAL A 704 -1.46 11.33 25.91
N VAL A 705 -0.37 10.60 25.61
CA VAL A 705 -0.30 9.14 25.72
C VAL A 705 -0.50 8.66 27.16
N GLY A 706 0.05 9.38 28.14
CA GLY A 706 -0.13 9.11 29.56
C GLY A 706 -1.59 9.19 30.02
N ASN A 707 -2.38 10.15 29.53
CA ASN A 707 -3.82 10.23 29.85
C ASN A 707 -4.57 9.05 29.21
N ILE A 708 -4.31 8.73 27.94
CA ILE A 708 -4.95 7.59 27.24
C ILE A 708 -4.67 6.26 27.94
N ARG A 709 -3.40 5.98 28.29
CA ARG A 709 -2.99 4.76 29.01
C ARG A 709 -3.69 4.62 30.37
N ASN A 710 -4.00 5.73 31.03
CA ASN A 710 -4.56 5.76 32.37
C ASN A 710 -6.10 5.79 32.41
N ILE A 711 -6.80 5.74 31.26
CA ILE A 711 -8.27 5.69 31.24
C ILE A 711 -8.81 4.38 31.83
N GLU A 712 -9.77 4.53 32.73
CA GLU A 712 -10.70 3.47 33.14
C GLU A 712 -11.98 3.56 32.30
N LEU A 713 -12.31 2.49 31.58
CA LEU A 713 -13.63 2.31 30.97
C LEU A 713 -14.56 1.53 31.92
N ASN A 714 -15.83 1.43 31.57
CA ASN A 714 -16.87 0.80 32.39
C ASN A 714 -17.60 -0.29 31.60
N SER A 715 -17.63 -1.52 32.11
CA SER A 715 -18.43 -2.62 31.58
C SER A 715 -19.41 -3.08 32.64
N GLY A 716 -20.72 -2.98 32.37
CA GLY A 716 -21.77 -3.45 33.28
C GLY A 716 -21.80 -2.80 34.68
N GLY A 717 -21.21 -1.62 34.85
CA GLY A 717 -21.01 -0.96 36.16
C GLY A 717 -19.62 -1.19 36.76
N VAL A 718 -18.84 -2.14 36.25
CA VAL A 718 -17.48 -2.46 36.70
C VAL A 718 -16.46 -1.64 35.91
N LYS A 719 -15.63 -0.86 36.61
CA LYS A 719 -14.50 -0.15 36.01
C LYS A 719 -13.34 -1.08 35.69
N PHE A 720 -12.64 -0.82 34.59
CA PHE A 720 -11.39 -1.49 34.24
C PHE A 720 -10.44 -0.55 33.48
N ARG A 721 -9.14 -0.61 33.79
CA ARG A 721 -8.10 -0.02 32.93
C ARG A 721 -7.95 -0.87 31.66
N VAL A 722 -7.97 -0.22 30.50
CA VAL A 722 -7.71 -0.90 29.21
C VAL A 722 -6.23 -1.26 29.07
N PHE A 723 -5.35 -0.36 29.47
CA PHE A 723 -3.90 -0.50 29.33
C PHE A 723 -3.21 -0.72 30.69
N ASP A 724 -2.17 -1.56 30.71
CA ASP A 724 -1.24 -1.72 31.82
C ASP A 724 -0.27 -0.53 31.90
N ASP A 725 0.70 -0.56 32.80
CA ASP A 725 1.67 0.54 32.95
C ASP A 725 2.70 0.58 31.81
N ASN A 726 2.87 -0.51 31.05
CA ASN A 726 3.68 -0.56 29.83
C ASN A 726 2.92 -0.10 28.58
N GLY A 727 1.60 0.08 28.65
CA GLY A 727 0.75 0.42 27.50
C GLY A 727 0.18 -0.78 26.74
N ASN A 728 0.29 -1.99 27.27
CA ASN A 728 -0.25 -3.23 26.74
C ASN A 728 -1.66 -3.53 27.29
N GLY A 729 -2.40 -4.44 26.66
CA GLY A 729 -3.77 -4.78 27.07
C GLY A 729 -3.85 -5.47 28.43
N ASN A 730 -4.59 -4.88 29.36
CA ASN A 730 -4.69 -5.33 30.75
C ASN A 730 -5.92 -6.24 31.03
N VAL A 731 -6.55 -6.80 29.98
CA VAL A 731 -7.78 -7.58 30.13
C VAL A 731 -7.54 -9.06 30.44
N GLY A 732 -6.46 -9.65 29.93
CA GLY A 732 -6.14 -11.08 30.04
C GLY A 732 -6.62 -11.91 28.83
N PHE A 733 -6.68 -13.23 29.03
CA PHE A 733 -7.09 -14.22 28.04
C PHE A 733 -8.17 -15.17 28.58
N GLU A 734 -9.00 -15.66 27.68
CA GLU A 734 -9.94 -16.78 27.87
C GLU A 734 -9.33 -18.06 27.30
N ILE A 735 -9.64 -19.22 27.89
CA ILE A 735 -9.11 -20.53 27.45
C ILE A 735 -10.29 -21.44 27.10
N PHE A 736 -10.24 -22.00 25.89
CA PHE A 736 -11.27 -22.87 25.33
C PHE A 736 -10.71 -24.26 25.01
N ASN A 737 -11.58 -25.27 25.02
CA ASN A 737 -11.31 -26.63 24.57
C ASN A 737 -12.31 -27.01 23.48
N ILE A 738 -11.84 -27.60 22.38
CA ILE A 738 -12.68 -28.01 21.25
C ILE A 738 -13.32 -29.36 21.59
N LYS A 739 -14.63 -29.35 21.86
CA LYS A 739 -15.43 -30.52 22.25
C LYS A 739 -16.47 -30.86 21.19
N LEU A 740 -17.10 -32.03 21.30
CA LEU A 740 -18.40 -32.27 20.66
C LEU A 740 -19.51 -31.66 21.50
N SER A 741 -20.43 -30.96 20.83
CA SER A 741 -21.70 -30.48 21.39
C SER A 741 -22.71 -31.62 21.55
N SER A 742 -23.85 -31.34 22.19
CA SER A 742 -24.99 -32.26 22.29
C SER A 742 -25.62 -32.63 20.94
N THR A 743 -25.31 -31.90 19.86
CA THR A 743 -25.70 -32.22 18.47
C THR A 743 -24.57 -32.92 17.69
N SER A 744 -23.54 -33.41 18.37
CA SER A 744 -22.36 -34.07 17.80
C SER A 744 -21.54 -33.20 16.82
N GLN A 745 -21.65 -31.88 16.93
CA GLN A 745 -20.85 -30.92 16.15
C GLN A 745 -19.68 -30.35 16.99
N PRO A 746 -18.49 -30.11 16.40
CA PRO A 746 -17.39 -29.42 17.08
C PRO A 746 -17.80 -28.04 17.60
N ASN A 747 -17.43 -27.70 18.83
CA ASN A 747 -17.68 -26.39 19.44
C ASN A 747 -16.56 -26.00 20.44
N TYR A 748 -16.36 -24.70 20.64
CA TYR A 748 -15.48 -24.17 21.69
C TYR A 748 -16.23 -24.13 23.03
N GLN A 749 -15.74 -24.85 24.03
CA GLN A 749 -16.19 -24.72 25.42
C GLN A 749 -15.15 -23.94 26.23
N LYS A 750 -15.56 -22.89 26.96
CA LYS A 750 -14.65 -22.19 27.89
C LYS A 750 -14.32 -23.12 29.06
N VAL A 751 -13.03 -23.25 29.37
CA VAL A 751 -12.46 -24.14 30.40
C VAL A 751 -11.43 -23.43 31.29
N GLY A 752 -11.25 -22.12 31.13
CA GLY A 752 -10.32 -21.35 31.94
C GLY A 752 -10.15 -19.89 31.53
N THR A 753 -9.25 -19.22 32.25
CA THR A 753 -8.80 -17.84 32.01
C THR A 753 -7.34 -17.68 32.43
N PHE A 754 -6.65 -16.70 31.85
CA PHE A 754 -5.32 -16.25 32.31
C PHE A 754 -5.32 -14.74 32.48
N GLY A 755 -4.91 -14.24 33.64
CA GLY A 755 -4.85 -12.81 33.91
C GLY A 755 -4.07 -12.51 35.19
N SER A 756 -3.49 -11.31 35.29
CA SER A 756 -2.59 -10.94 36.41
C SER A 756 -1.46 -11.97 36.62
N ASN A 757 -0.92 -12.52 35.53
CA ASN A 757 0.08 -13.60 35.51
C ASN A 757 -0.34 -14.93 36.18
N SER A 758 -1.65 -15.15 36.39
CA SER A 758 -2.20 -16.38 36.98
C SER A 758 -3.12 -17.11 36.02
N LEU A 759 -2.87 -18.40 35.82
CA LEU A 759 -3.82 -19.34 35.21
C LEU A 759 -4.96 -19.69 36.18
N ARG A 760 -6.16 -19.89 35.64
CA ARG A 760 -7.27 -20.66 36.22
C ARG A 760 -7.76 -21.61 35.13
N LEU A 761 -7.77 -22.92 35.41
CA LEU A 761 -8.06 -23.96 34.42
C LEU A 761 -8.87 -25.08 35.06
N ASP A 762 -10.08 -25.28 34.56
CA ASP A 762 -11.05 -26.24 35.06
C ASP A 762 -10.74 -27.61 34.45
N LYS A 763 -9.70 -28.29 34.97
CA LYS A 763 -9.14 -29.52 34.37
C LYS A 763 -10.18 -30.63 34.15
N GLU A 764 -11.17 -30.73 35.04
CA GLU A 764 -12.25 -31.72 34.98
C GLU A 764 -13.18 -31.53 33.77
N GLU A 765 -13.20 -30.32 33.20
CA GLU A 765 -13.90 -30.03 31.95
C GLU A 765 -13.10 -30.40 30.70
N LEU A 766 -11.80 -30.69 30.76
CA LEU A 766 -11.01 -30.98 29.56
C LEU A 766 -11.36 -32.35 28.97
N GLN A 767 -11.70 -32.40 27.68
CA GLN A 767 -12.04 -33.64 26.98
C GLN A 767 -11.07 -33.88 25.82
N PHE A 768 -10.29 -34.96 25.89
CA PHE A 768 -9.29 -35.33 24.88
C PHE A 768 -9.71 -36.59 24.11
N TYR A 769 -9.25 -36.76 22.87
CA TYR A 769 -9.65 -37.88 21.99
C TYR A 769 -9.31 -39.28 22.54
N HIS A 770 -8.30 -39.41 23.41
CA HIS A 770 -7.96 -40.63 24.16
C HIS A 770 -8.18 -40.48 25.69
N GLY A 771 -9.02 -39.53 26.12
CA GLY A 771 -9.29 -39.22 27.54
C GLY A 771 -8.16 -38.50 28.27
N SER A 772 -6.91 -38.72 27.90
CA SER A 772 -5.72 -38.00 28.38
C SER A 772 -4.69 -37.83 27.25
N ILE A 773 -3.75 -36.90 27.42
CA ILE A 773 -2.66 -36.60 26.48
C ILE A 773 -1.34 -36.86 27.22
N ASN A 774 -0.50 -37.76 26.70
CA ASN A 774 0.65 -38.30 27.40
C ASN A 774 1.97 -37.67 26.90
N ALA A 775 2.07 -36.34 26.96
CA ALA A 775 3.26 -35.59 26.54
C ALA A 775 4.41 -35.66 27.57
N LYS A 776 4.72 -36.89 28.05
CA LYS A 776 5.81 -37.20 28.99
C LYS A 776 7.11 -37.52 28.26
N CYS A 777 8.25 -37.10 28.81
CA CYS A 777 9.52 -37.11 28.10
C CYS A 777 10.37 -38.35 28.43
N ASP A 778 10.47 -39.32 27.51
CA ASP A 778 11.39 -40.44 27.68
C ASP A 778 12.87 -40.00 27.55
N ALA A 779 13.81 -40.81 28.06
CA ALA A 779 15.24 -40.46 28.08
C ALA A 779 15.87 -40.28 26.68
N LYS A 780 15.32 -40.91 25.63
CA LYS A 780 15.76 -40.79 24.24
C LYS A 780 15.15 -39.55 23.57
N LEU A 781 13.92 -39.20 23.93
CA LEU A 781 13.25 -37.97 23.51
C LEU A 781 13.93 -36.75 24.15
N CYS A 782 14.08 -36.74 25.47
CA CYS A 782 14.75 -35.67 26.22
C CYS A 782 16.24 -35.53 25.87
N ALA A 783 16.90 -36.60 25.41
CA ALA A 783 18.24 -36.50 24.82
C ALA A 783 18.28 -35.65 23.54
N LYS A 784 17.27 -35.73 22.66
CA LYS A 784 17.18 -34.86 21.47
C LYS A 784 17.13 -33.38 21.87
N CYS A 785 16.31 -33.05 22.87
CA CYS A 785 16.19 -31.68 23.38
C CYS A 785 17.49 -31.20 24.07
N SER A 786 18.18 -32.10 24.79
CA SER A 786 19.36 -31.79 25.60
C SER A 786 20.65 -31.54 24.80
N GLN A 787 20.73 -32.01 23.55
CA GLN A 787 21.94 -31.83 22.70
C GLN A 787 22.21 -30.37 22.31
N HIS A 788 21.25 -29.47 22.53
CA HIS A 788 21.45 -28.02 22.41
C HIS A 788 21.42 -27.28 23.76
N LYS A 789 21.98 -27.89 24.82
CA LYS A 789 22.57 -27.11 25.92
C LYS A 789 23.78 -26.32 25.40
N SER A 790 23.53 -25.14 24.84
CA SER A 790 24.54 -24.09 24.79
C SER A 790 25.03 -23.80 26.22
N SER A 791 26.31 -23.46 26.35
CA SER A 791 26.98 -23.32 27.64
C SER A 791 26.41 -22.17 28.47
N SER A 792 25.47 -22.47 29.36
CA SER A 792 25.11 -21.62 30.48
C SER A 792 26.31 -21.58 31.46
N PRO A 793 26.65 -20.42 32.06
CA PRO A 793 27.61 -20.40 33.16
C PRO A 793 27.11 -21.29 34.32
N SER A 794 28.04 -21.97 34.99
CA SER A 794 27.75 -22.76 36.19
C SER A 794 27.09 -21.91 37.29
N PRO A 795 26.17 -22.46 38.09
CA PRO A 795 25.53 -21.71 39.17
C PRO A 795 26.57 -21.24 40.20
N ASN A 796 26.49 -19.97 40.60
CA ASN A 796 27.31 -19.44 41.69
C ASN A 796 26.91 -20.13 43.01
N PRO A 797 27.84 -20.80 43.73
CA PRO A 797 27.57 -21.26 45.08
C PRO A 797 27.49 -20.05 46.02
N SER A 798 26.52 -20.06 46.93
CA SER A 798 26.37 -19.03 47.96
C SER A 798 27.45 -19.18 49.03
N VAL A 799 28.43 -18.26 49.04
CA VAL A 799 29.41 -18.13 50.12
C VAL A 799 29.50 -16.67 50.57
N SER A 800 29.62 -16.47 51.87
CA SER A 800 29.70 -15.17 52.53
C SER A 800 31.05 -14.47 52.32
N SER A 801 31.03 -13.16 52.58
CA SER A 801 32.16 -12.26 52.78
C SER A 801 33.47 -12.91 53.29
N ASN A 802 34.57 -12.78 52.54
CA ASN A 802 35.82 -12.11 52.96
C ASN A 802 36.96 -12.32 51.93
N VAL A 803 38.08 -11.60 52.14
CA VAL A 803 39.43 -11.79 51.56
C VAL A 803 39.76 -11.10 50.21
N GLU A 804 40.44 -9.94 50.36
CA GLU A 804 41.63 -9.42 49.65
C GLU A 804 41.67 -9.21 48.10
N PHE A 805 42.23 -8.05 47.73
CA PHE A 805 42.49 -7.64 46.34
C PHE A 805 43.82 -8.21 45.81
N GLY A 806 43.77 -8.96 44.70
CA GLY A 806 44.94 -9.39 43.92
C GLY A 806 45.13 -8.59 42.63
N ASN A 807 46.34 -8.07 42.40
CA ASN A 807 46.73 -7.20 41.27
C ASN A 807 46.12 -7.55 39.89
N ARG A 808 45.05 -6.82 39.50
CA ARG A 808 44.57 -6.71 38.10
C ARG A 808 44.17 -5.28 37.67
N GLY A 809 44.37 -4.27 38.54
CA GLY A 809 44.04 -2.87 38.22
C GLY A 809 45.04 -2.16 37.31
N ILE A 810 46.29 -2.64 37.25
CA ILE A 810 47.40 -1.95 36.59
C ILE A 810 47.25 -2.00 35.05
N ASP A 811 46.88 -3.15 34.48
CA ASP A 811 46.77 -3.33 33.03
C ASP A 811 45.65 -2.45 32.43
N PHE A 812 44.50 -2.38 33.08
CA PHE A 812 43.38 -1.51 32.66
C PHE A 812 43.74 -0.02 32.75
N ALA A 813 44.50 0.39 33.78
CA ALA A 813 44.99 1.76 33.89
C ALA A 813 45.96 2.11 32.76
N ILE A 814 46.89 1.21 32.41
CA ILE A 814 47.84 1.39 31.30
C ILE A 814 47.10 1.47 29.95
N ILE A 815 46.14 0.57 29.69
CA ILE A 815 45.33 0.59 28.45
C ILE A 815 44.53 1.89 28.34
N SER A 816 43.90 2.34 29.43
CA SER A 816 43.16 3.61 29.46
C SER A 816 44.09 4.81 29.20
N LEU A 817 45.29 4.82 29.77
CA LEU A 817 46.28 5.87 29.56
C LEU A 817 46.76 5.90 28.09
N LEU A 818 47.00 4.74 27.48
CA LEU A 818 47.38 4.63 26.06
C LEU A 818 46.27 5.14 25.12
N VAL A 819 45.00 4.84 25.40
CA VAL A 819 43.86 5.39 24.64
C VAL A 819 43.80 6.91 24.75
N ILE A 820 43.98 7.48 25.95
CA ILE A 820 44.02 8.93 26.17
C ILE A 820 45.20 9.56 25.43
N ILE A 821 46.39 8.93 25.45
CA ILE A 821 47.57 9.40 24.70
C ILE A 821 47.29 9.41 23.19
N CYS A 822 46.66 8.37 22.64
CA CYS A 822 46.27 8.34 21.23
C CYS A 822 45.28 9.46 20.86
N ILE A 823 44.26 9.72 21.71
CA ILE A 823 43.32 10.83 21.50
C ILE A 823 44.04 12.18 21.53
N LEU A 824 44.98 12.37 22.46
CA LEU A 824 45.78 13.60 22.55
C LEU A 824 46.75 13.77 21.37
N LEU A 825 47.31 12.68 20.83
CA LEU A 825 48.14 12.71 19.62
C LEU A 825 47.34 13.03 18.36
N ILE A 826 46.10 12.53 18.25
CA ILE A 826 45.17 12.90 17.18
C ILE A 826 44.74 14.37 17.31
N ALA A 827 44.35 14.81 18.50
CA ALA A 827 44.02 16.20 18.76
C ALA A 827 45.21 17.13 18.45
N LYS A 828 46.43 16.70 18.76
CA LYS A 828 47.65 17.45 18.44
C LYS A 828 47.95 17.48 16.94
N THR A 829 47.83 16.38 16.20
CA THR A 829 48.04 16.40 14.73
C THR A 829 46.97 17.20 14.01
N VAL A 830 45.72 17.20 14.49
CA VAL A 830 44.66 18.12 14.02
C VAL A 830 45.03 19.57 14.34
N TYR A 831 45.42 19.88 15.58
CA TYR A 831 45.83 21.24 15.98
C TYR A 831 47.03 21.76 15.18
N ASP A 832 48.10 20.97 15.04
CA ASP A 832 49.29 21.35 14.28
C ASP A 832 48.98 21.44 12.77
N SER A 833 48.06 20.63 12.22
CA SER A 833 47.58 20.75 10.84
C SER A 833 46.74 22.02 10.62
N CYS A 834 45.88 22.39 11.56
CA CYS A 834 45.18 23.68 11.56
C CYS A 834 46.14 24.86 11.68
N ARG A 835 47.17 24.75 12.54
CA ARG A 835 48.21 25.76 12.74
C ARG A 835 49.09 25.95 11.50
N MET A 836 49.39 24.88 10.77
CA MET A 836 50.09 24.92 9.47
C MET A 836 49.27 25.60 8.36
N ARG A 837 47.96 25.80 8.54
CA ARG A 837 47.07 26.53 7.60
C ARG A 837 46.91 28.02 7.96
N GLY A 838 47.76 28.56 8.83
CA GLY A 838 47.73 29.96 9.23
C GLY A 838 48.22 30.94 8.15
N LEU A 839 47.32 31.38 7.25
CA LEU A 839 47.56 32.58 6.44
C LEU A 839 47.19 33.85 7.23
N SER A 840 48.20 34.70 7.42
CA SER A 840 48.20 36.04 8.00
C SER A 840 47.00 36.93 7.60
N LYS A 841 46.54 37.90 8.41
CA LYS A 841 47.35 38.93 9.08
C LYS A 841 46.90 39.33 10.51
N GLN A 842 47.88 39.84 11.26
CA GLN A 842 47.81 40.55 12.55
C GLN A 842 47.77 42.09 12.34
N PRO A 843 47.72 42.95 13.38
CA PRO A 843 47.12 42.80 14.73
C PRO A 843 46.34 44.05 15.21
N SER A 844 45.67 43.97 16.38
CA SER A 844 45.73 45.02 17.42
C SER A 844 45.31 44.47 18.80
N HIS A 845 46.00 44.93 19.87
CA HIS A 845 45.76 44.87 21.33
C HIS A 845 44.86 43.75 21.93
N ARG A 846 45.34 42.90 22.87
CA ARG A 846 45.48 43.17 24.34
C ARG A 846 44.17 43.68 24.96
N GLU A 847 43.62 43.11 26.04
CA GLU A 847 44.20 42.41 27.23
C GLU A 847 43.49 41.04 27.49
N GLU A 848 44.09 40.01 28.10
CA GLU A 848 44.20 39.69 29.56
C GLU A 848 42.87 39.80 30.36
N PHE A 849 42.45 38.86 31.24
CA PHE A 849 43.07 37.64 31.79
C PHE A 849 42.02 36.60 32.28
N ARG A 850 42.37 35.29 32.25
CA ARG A 850 41.85 34.07 32.95
C ARG A 850 40.37 33.86 33.39
N MET A 851 39.97 32.58 33.29
CA MET A 851 38.82 31.96 33.98
C MET A 851 39.08 31.70 35.48
N THR A 852 38.00 31.59 36.28
CA THR A 852 37.87 30.64 37.41
C THR A 852 36.41 30.26 37.68
N ASP A 853 36.13 28.95 37.61
CA ASP A 853 35.34 28.11 38.54
C ASP A 853 33.88 28.40 38.96
N LEU A 854 33.04 27.42 38.60
CA LEU A 854 32.14 26.62 39.46
C LEU A 854 30.99 27.26 40.27
N ALA A 855 29.79 26.83 39.85
CA ALA A 855 28.73 26.21 40.68
C ALA A 855 27.65 27.05 41.40
N SER A 856 26.56 26.34 41.71
CA SER A 856 25.48 26.61 42.68
C SER A 856 24.28 27.51 42.27
N THR A 857 23.18 26.81 41.97
CA THR A 857 21.83 26.98 42.54
C THR A 857 21.13 28.36 42.65
N SER A 858 19.99 28.42 41.95
CA SER A 858 18.64 28.75 42.46
C SER A 858 17.98 30.11 42.16
N LYS A 859 16.65 30.02 41.97
CA LYS A 859 15.57 30.98 42.27
C LYS A 859 15.77 32.48 41.95
N GLY A 860 14.84 33.00 41.14
CA GLY A 860 14.06 34.16 41.60
C GLY A 860 13.78 35.30 40.61
N ASN A 861 12.60 35.24 39.99
CA ASN A 861 11.64 36.34 39.82
C ASN A 861 12.07 37.76 39.34
N ASN A 862 11.28 38.21 38.35
CA ASN A 862 10.64 39.54 38.22
C ASN A 862 11.27 40.67 37.37
N TYR A 863 10.51 41.03 36.32
CA TYR A 863 10.13 42.38 35.88
C TYR A 863 11.19 43.49 35.76
N ASN A 864 11.46 43.91 34.52
CA ASN A 864 10.81 45.08 33.90
C ASN A 864 10.93 44.94 32.36
N LYS A 865 9.91 45.11 31.52
CA LYS A 865 9.06 46.29 31.24
C LYS A 865 9.87 47.55 30.90
N ALA A 866 10.21 47.69 29.62
CA ALA A 866 10.47 48.98 28.98
C ALA A 866 9.75 48.97 27.61
N THR A 867 8.72 49.79 27.48
CA THR A 867 8.01 50.04 26.21
C THR A 867 8.54 51.32 25.58
N MET A 868 8.82 51.31 24.29
CA MET A 868 8.64 52.52 23.48
C MET A 868 8.39 52.17 22.01
N SER A 869 7.46 52.88 21.39
CA SER A 869 7.22 52.91 19.96
C SER A 869 7.80 54.19 19.36
N ASP A 870 8.17 54.17 18.08
CA ASP A 870 7.46 54.96 17.05
C ASP A 870 8.15 54.91 15.68
N THR A 871 7.32 54.69 14.65
CA THR A 871 7.19 55.51 13.43
C THR A 871 8.43 56.19 12.83
N TYR A 872 8.77 55.91 11.55
CA TYR A 872 8.54 56.91 10.47
C TYR A 872 8.81 56.47 9.01
N LEU A 873 7.81 56.76 8.16
CA LEU A 873 7.80 57.19 6.74
C LEU A 873 8.43 56.37 5.57
N ILE A 874 7.73 56.53 4.44
CA ILE A 874 8.05 56.12 3.06
C ILE A 874 8.28 57.40 2.23
N PRO A 875 9.06 57.37 1.14
CA PRO A 875 8.62 58.08 -0.08
C PRO A 875 8.45 57.17 -1.32
N LYS A 876 7.58 57.59 -2.24
CA LYS A 876 7.20 56.89 -3.48
C LYS A 876 8.11 57.24 -4.67
N THR A 877 7.83 56.55 -5.80
CA THR A 877 7.82 56.99 -7.22
C THR A 877 8.80 56.22 -8.13
N LEU A 878 8.53 55.95 -9.42
CA LEU A 878 7.30 55.95 -10.26
C LEU A 878 7.60 55.12 -11.54
N TYR A 879 6.61 54.46 -12.15
CA TYR A 879 6.30 54.48 -13.61
C TYR A 879 5.27 53.42 -14.05
N THR A 880 4.35 53.81 -14.95
CA THR A 880 3.43 52.98 -15.76
C THR A 880 3.10 53.74 -17.05
N PRO A 881 2.93 53.06 -18.20
CA PRO A 881 1.59 52.92 -18.83
C PRO A 881 1.35 51.46 -19.32
N SER A 882 0.18 50.81 -19.25
CA SER A 882 -1.24 51.12 -19.53
C SER A 882 -1.68 50.93 -20.99
N HIS A 883 -2.64 50.03 -21.24
CA HIS A 883 -3.76 50.24 -22.19
C HIS A 883 -4.91 49.23 -21.95
N GLN A 884 -6.13 49.61 -22.33
CA GLN A 884 -7.37 48.80 -22.33
C GLN A 884 -8.15 49.06 -23.63
N HIS A 885 -8.92 48.08 -24.10
CA HIS A 885 -10.25 48.19 -24.73
C HIS A 885 -10.91 46.79 -24.62
N GLN A 886 -12.16 46.58 -24.18
CA GLN A 886 -13.50 47.07 -24.54
C GLN A 886 -14.21 46.30 -25.67
N VAL A 887 -15.52 46.15 -25.51
CA VAL A 887 -16.46 45.30 -26.26
C VAL A 887 -17.58 46.17 -26.86
N PRO A 888 -18.17 45.78 -28.00
CA PRO A 888 -19.55 46.16 -28.30
C PRO A 888 -20.44 45.03 -28.89
N ASP A 889 -21.54 44.75 -28.17
CA ASP A 889 -22.94 44.51 -28.61
C ASP A 889 -23.37 43.53 -29.74
N ILE A 890 -24.69 43.25 -29.69
CA ILE A 890 -25.47 42.24 -30.42
C ILE A 890 -26.47 42.96 -31.38
N PRO A 891 -26.93 42.31 -32.48
CA PRO A 891 -28.38 42.17 -32.62
C PRO A 891 -28.88 40.82 -33.19
N GLN A 892 -30.10 40.43 -32.79
CA GLN A 892 -30.90 39.33 -33.38
C GLN A 892 -31.82 39.86 -34.50
N PRO A 893 -32.36 38.99 -35.40
CA PRO A 893 -33.82 38.81 -35.41
C PRO A 893 -34.35 37.39 -35.76
N ILE A 894 -35.67 37.22 -35.59
CA ILE A 894 -36.54 36.01 -35.65
C ILE A 894 -37.91 36.50 -36.25
N PRO A 895 -38.81 35.73 -36.95
CA PRO A 895 -39.03 34.27 -37.05
C PRO A 895 -38.82 33.70 -38.51
N THR A 896 -39.55 32.80 -39.22
CA THR A 896 -40.95 32.29 -39.28
C THR A 896 -41.14 30.86 -39.87
N ASN A 897 -41.96 30.05 -39.17
CA ASN A 897 -43.12 29.23 -39.60
C ASN A 897 -43.17 28.25 -40.82
N HIS A 898 -44.00 27.21 -40.58
CA HIS A 898 -44.84 26.40 -41.51
C HIS A 898 -44.18 25.34 -42.44
N SER A 899 -44.88 24.27 -42.87
CA SER A 899 -45.94 23.46 -42.20
C SER A 899 -46.30 22.19 -43.03
N ASN A 900 -46.89 21.19 -42.35
CA ASN A 900 -47.94 20.28 -42.85
C ASN A 900 -47.64 19.16 -43.88
N ARG A 901 -48.33 18.02 -43.65
CA ARG A 901 -48.98 17.11 -44.64
C ARG A 901 -48.07 16.15 -45.46
N VAL A 902 -48.48 14.90 -45.82
CA VAL A 902 -49.72 14.13 -45.54
C VAL A 902 -49.58 12.60 -45.78
N LYS A 903 -50.27 11.76 -44.98
CA LYS A 903 -50.77 10.37 -45.26
C LYS A 903 -49.73 9.25 -45.62
N HIS A 904 -50.07 7.95 -45.72
CA HIS A 904 -51.36 7.20 -45.68
C HIS A 904 -51.21 5.83 -44.95
N GLU A 905 -52.34 5.13 -44.75
CA GLU A 905 -52.55 3.69 -44.42
C GLU A 905 -51.34 2.73 -44.59
N SER A 906 -50.94 1.87 -43.64
CA SER A 906 -51.66 0.80 -42.89
C SER A 906 -51.97 -0.48 -43.68
N HIS A 907 -51.51 -1.64 -43.19
CA HIS A 907 -52.24 -2.91 -43.29
C HIS A 907 -51.79 -3.90 -42.19
N ILE A 908 -52.70 -4.81 -41.81
CA ILE A 908 -52.52 -5.87 -40.81
C ILE A 908 -52.35 -7.21 -41.54
N TYR A 909 -51.55 -8.13 -40.99
CA TYR A 909 -51.85 -9.57 -41.05
C TYR A 909 -51.21 -10.32 -39.87
N ASP A 910 -51.95 -11.25 -39.28
CA ASP A 910 -51.46 -12.26 -38.32
C ASP A 910 -50.67 -13.38 -39.04
N ALA A 911 -49.87 -14.16 -38.30
CA ALA A 911 -50.14 -15.60 -38.08
C ALA A 911 -48.90 -16.43 -37.60
N THR A 912 -49.02 -16.97 -36.38
CA THR A 912 -48.76 -18.39 -35.97
C THR A 912 -47.41 -19.12 -36.21
N THR A 913 -46.94 -19.72 -35.09
CA THR A 913 -46.42 -21.12 -34.91
C THR A 913 -45.08 -21.59 -35.48
N ASP A 914 -44.30 -22.22 -34.57
CA ASP A 914 -43.56 -23.50 -34.72
C ASP A 914 -42.39 -23.62 -35.73
N SER A 915 -41.37 -24.47 -35.52
CA SER A 915 -40.82 -25.12 -34.30
C SER A 915 -39.36 -25.58 -34.54
N ASP A 916 -38.72 -26.10 -33.49
CA ASP A 916 -37.63 -27.11 -33.49
C ASP A 916 -36.28 -26.88 -34.21
N ALA A 917 -35.24 -26.88 -33.36
CA ALA A 917 -33.99 -27.66 -33.46
C ALA A 917 -33.08 -27.57 -34.70
N ALA A 918 -31.95 -26.87 -34.51
CA ALA A 918 -30.60 -27.33 -34.88
C ALA A 918 -29.56 -26.78 -33.89
#